data_AF-A0A828Y2J8-F1
#
_entry.id   AF-A0A828Y2J8-F1
#
_cell.length_a   1.000
_cell.length_b   1.000
_cell.length_c   1.000
_cell.angle_alpha   90.00
_cell.angle_beta   90.00
_cell.angle_gamma   90.00
#
_symmetry.space_group_name_H-M   'P 1'
#
loop_
_entity.id
_entity.type
_entity.pdbx_description
1 polymer ?
#
loop_
_entity_poly.entity_id
_entity_poly.type
_entity_poly.pdbx_seq_one_letter_code
_entity_poly.pdbx_strand_id
1 'polypeptide(L)'
;MAFDPSVPQQQAQAPAGTLLFPEGSSANTLNVLHSGTVRYLTEVPGGRKLELFKLNGANLTPGSVALFTSGRYPFHLQAEEACVISTYAMNRDTISKSVGSRVSLGLMVARTLLREITELFKKSNQIRKITSEIEKVNDNLSILYYQFNPSVFPDIKPGSPIPEVSADVVDPVMRLCRENLKLFFDNGGILPDRPSPQFLEEEHESQLTRLYPEEIDFQDGEFNFIRKLVMQDPKILNVLFTADPSMLAYVCSKLANVLDQISGILKICLTDLDEAFRIFFVGESSLVEKFYLILDITSSGYGTAPAEFVVPVLGAFAGKIEKYKNGHQALFGVPVANISPNTQAFQSKASTLAKKMEETAPKVQTPVASSAAAGVDVDAIRKELDNSASVIIQFSGLEAEKVKEFSALMVKVKSLKNPLDPEGDNRKIRRTLGRHYWDMYQECFIKYMSSNRNVPKPVELMLKYGYFDETLVDDSQIAFMYTQKDPANFTSNVPISLGTEWLEKVHKREVPTSLDEMGQNFFEKVKLENRNIVIKKESDIPPELDNPETRLKFEFASLYEANVRLTSGSPATHFPILTKFHSQMAIDKSYVSKKILEEVVHDLMAVDYSIFHREVIYNNNELGITKEFIQKCVIPDFILVPSIGTKVMMWQDLSIHRGAGSKESPGRIVLPIFAQGDLKTMVADALAAFRWELTKSILGAEWNNVGNPSITADYTDYIQFFKKNKDLSMEIKEKLASDFKRFRNDRDIFANDYQLWMKYEADGVQRLNKVVRGIFYRHIPFSKQVRDKVAKTPAFAEIHNRFINIRNRKYTEIENRYKKYLNALGSLPDPLRENLEFFKV
;
A
#
# COMPACT_ATOMS: atom_id res chain seq x y z
N MET A 1 30.06 25.32 42.37
CA MET A 1 28.68 25.68 42.75
C MET A 1 27.75 24.67 42.11
N ALA A 2 26.71 24.22 42.81
CA ALA A 2 25.65 23.43 42.20
C ALA A 2 24.95 24.27 41.11
N PHE A 3 24.55 23.64 40.01
CA PHE A 3 23.78 24.29 38.96
C PHE A 3 22.47 24.82 39.56
N ASP A 4 22.20 26.12 39.39
CA ASP A 4 20.95 26.74 39.80
C ASP A 4 20.25 27.31 38.55
N PRO A 5 19.14 26.71 38.10
CA PRO A 5 18.44 27.13 36.88
C PRO A 5 17.78 28.52 37.00
N SER A 6 17.62 29.05 38.22
CA SER A 6 16.94 30.32 38.49
C SER A 6 17.87 31.54 38.44
N VAL A 7 19.18 31.32 38.47
CA VAL A 7 20.19 32.39 38.50
C VAL A 7 21.01 32.37 37.22
N PRO A 8 21.37 33.52 36.63
CA PRO A 8 22.33 33.59 35.53
C PRO A 8 23.70 33.05 35.94
N GLN A 9 24.21 32.08 35.20
CA GLN A 9 25.47 31.39 35.44
C GLN A 9 26.20 31.17 34.12
N GLN A 10 27.53 31.20 34.15
CA GLN A 10 28.35 30.88 32.96
C GLN A 10 29.09 29.57 33.18
N GLN A 11 28.99 28.67 32.20
CA GLN A 11 29.69 27.37 32.18
C GLN A 11 29.53 26.58 33.49
N ALA A 12 28.32 26.61 34.07
CA ALA A 12 28.00 25.81 35.24
C ALA A 12 28.00 24.32 34.87
N GLN A 13 28.57 23.49 35.75
CA GLN A 13 28.58 22.05 35.58
C GLN A 13 27.37 21.42 36.28
N ALA A 14 26.59 20.66 35.52
CA ALA A 14 25.49 19.84 36.03
C ALA A 14 25.89 18.36 35.93
N PRO A 15 26.08 17.65 37.07
CA PRO A 15 26.36 16.22 37.06
C PRO A 15 25.25 15.40 36.35
N ALA A 16 25.60 14.20 35.87
CA ALA A 16 24.63 13.25 35.34
C ALA A 16 23.50 12.99 36.36
N GLY A 17 22.26 12.91 35.88
CA GLY A 17 21.06 12.76 36.71
C GLY A 17 20.48 14.06 37.29
N THR A 18 21.16 15.21 37.15
CA THR A 18 20.63 16.48 37.67
C THR A 18 19.37 16.90 36.92
N LEU A 19 18.26 17.12 37.64
CA LEU A 19 17.05 17.72 37.07
C LEU A 19 17.31 19.20 36.81
N LEU A 20 17.35 19.60 35.55
CA LEU A 20 17.71 20.96 35.13
C LEU A 20 16.50 21.87 35.20
N PHE A 21 15.40 21.49 34.55
CA PHE A 21 14.17 22.29 34.47
C PHE A 21 12.96 21.39 34.68
N PRO A 22 12.19 21.58 35.76
CA PRO A 22 10.97 20.82 35.99
C PRO A 22 9.85 21.18 34.99
N GLU A 23 9.04 20.19 34.59
CA GLU A 23 7.81 20.43 33.84
C GLU A 23 6.90 21.39 34.62
N GLY A 24 6.31 22.37 33.92
CA GLY A 24 5.41 23.36 34.51
C GLY A 24 6.10 24.48 35.30
N SER A 25 7.42 24.41 35.57
CA SER A 25 8.11 25.52 36.25
C SER A 25 8.27 26.73 35.32
N SER A 26 8.34 27.94 35.90
CA SER A 26 8.52 29.18 35.14
C SER A 26 9.88 29.24 34.44
N ALA A 27 9.89 29.70 33.19
CA ALA A 27 11.08 29.90 32.38
C ALA A 27 11.46 31.39 32.36
N ASN A 28 12.53 31.75 33.06
CA ASN A 28 13.06 33.13 33.17
C ASN A 28 14.51 33.24 32.67
N THR A 29 15.04 32.17 32.07
CA THR A 29 16.40 32.08 31.59
C THR A 29 16.46 31.41 30.22
N LEU A 30 17.31 31.93 29.33
CA LEU A 30 17.73 31.23 28.12
C LEU A 30 18.97 30.40 28.45
N ASN A 31 18.89 29.11 28.17
CA ASN A 31 19.91 28.13 28.56
C ASN A 31 20.70 27.71 27.33
N VAL A 32 22.02 27.70 27.40
CA VAL A 32 22.93 27.28 26.33
C VAL A 32 23.75 26.09 26.82
N LEU A 33 23.54 24.94 26.18
CA LEU A 33 24.29 23.71 26.40
C LEU A 33 25.59 23.75 25.58
N HIS A 34 26.73 23.76 26.26
CA HIS A 34 28.07 23.74 25.65
C HIS A 34 28.59 22.33 25.43
N SER A 35 28.23 21.39 26.31
CA SER A 35 28.57 19.97 26.18
C SER A 35 27.63 19.11 27.04
N GLY A 36 27.53 17.84 26.69
CA GLY A 36 26.70 16.85 27.39
C GLY A 36 25.41 16.49 26.65
N THR A 37 24.59 15.67 27.31
CA THR A 37 23.33 15.15 26.79
C THR A 37 22.19 15.47 27.74
N VAL A 38 21.12 16.08 27.23
CA VAL A 38 19.89 16.40 27.98
C VAL A 38 18.76 15.50 27.50
N ARG A 39 18.06 14.84 28.41
CA ARG A 39 16.86 14.03 28.11
C ARG A 39 15.59 14.79 28.49
N TYR A 40 14.57 14.62 27.66
CA TYR A 40 13.23 15.19 27.85
C TYR A 40 12.33 14.10 28.42
N LEU A 41 11.73 14.38 29.56
CA LEU A 41 10.87 13.46 30.29
C LEU A 41 9.51 14.10 30.50
N THR A 42 8.47 13.29 30.53
CA THR A 42 7.15 13.71 30.99
C THR A 42 6.72 12.84 32.17
N GLU A 43 6.01 13.43 33.11
CA GLU A 43 5.49 12.72 34.27
C GLU A 43 4.11 12.12 33.96
N VAL A 44 3.95 10.83 34.25
CA VAL A 44 2.67 10.11 34.11
C VAL A 44 2.06 9.83 35.48
N PRO A 45 0.74 9.57 35.56
CA PRO A 45 0.09 9.21 36.82
C PRO A 45 0.83 8.12 37.60
N GLY A 46 1.03 8.36 38.90
CA GLY A 46 1.86 7.51 39.77
C GLY A 46 3.33 7.94 39.88
N GLY A 47 3.69 9.14 39.42
CA GLY A 47 5.00 9.77 39.66
C GLY A 47 6.16 9.20 38.83
N ARG A 48 5.85 8.35 37.85
CA ARG A 48 6.84 7.77 36.94
C ARG A 48 7.16 8.77 35.83
N LYS A 49 8.40 8.76 35.35
CA LYS A 49 8.86 9.63 34.27
C LYS A 49 9.13 8.81 33.02
N LEU A 50 8.49 9.17 31.92
CA LEU A 50 8.68 8.55 30.61
C LEU A 50 9.66 9.37 29.78
N GLU A 51 10.65 8.70 29.17
CA GLU A 51 11.59 9.36 28.28
C GLU A 51 10.98 9.59 26.89
N LEU A 52 11.00 10.84 26.45
CA LEU A 52 10.51 11.25 25.14
C LEU A 52 11.62 11.17 24.10
N PHE A 53 12.68 11.96 24.28
CA PHE A 53 13.83 12.02 23.38
C PHE A 53 15.05 12.62 24.09
N LYS A 54 16.22 12.57 23.43
CA LYS A 54 17.49 13.13 23.93
C LYS A 54 18.04 14.17 22.96
N LEU A 55 18.62 15.23 23.51
CA LEU A 55 19.42 16.21 22.79
C LEU A 55 20.89 16.09 23.20
N ASN A 56 21.74 15.76 22.25
CA ASN A 56 23.19 15.72 22.43
C ASN A 56 23.85 16.75 21.50
N GLY A 57 24.79 17.53 22.04
CA GLY A 57 25.68 18.38 21.27
C GLY A 57 26.05 19.66 22.00
N ALA A 58 26.96 20.41 21.38
CA ALA A 58 27.32 21.77 21.80
C ALA A 58 26.46 22.80 21.07
N ASN A 59 26.31 23.98 21.66
CA ASN A 59 25.56 25.11 21.10
C ASN A 59 24.08 24.76 20.85
N LEU A 60 23.43 24.20 21.86
CA LEU A 60 21.98 23.96 21.86
C LEU A 60 21.30 24.82 22.92
N THR A 61 20.03 25.15 22.69
CA THR A 61 19.23 25.97 23.62
C THR A 61 17.99 25.23 24.13
N PRO A 62 18.19 24.15 24.91
CA PRO A 62 17.11 23.28 25.33
C PRO A 62 16.07 24.04 26.17
N GLY A 63 14.79 23.81 25.89
CA GLY A 63 13.69 24.42 26.62
C GLY A 63 13.41 25.89 26.27
N SER A 64 14.04 26.42 25.22
CA SER A 64 13.80 27.80 24.74
C SER A 64 12.35 28.04 24.32
N VAL A 65 11.59 27.00 23.94
CA VAL A 65 10.15 27.06 23.63
C VAL A 65 9.34 27.77 24.71
N ALA A 66 9.66 27.52 25.98
CA ALA A 66 8.94 28.09 27.12
C ALA A 66 9.01 29.63 27.15
N LEU A 67 10.09 30.21 26.62
CA LEU A 67 10.26 31.67 26.56
C LEU A 67 9.37 32.31 25.50
N PHE A 68 8.98 31.58 24.45
CA PHE A 68 8.14 32.11 23.37
C PHE A 68 6.64 31.84 23.61
N THR A 69 6.29 30.84 24.42
CA THR A 69 4.90 30.35 24.55
C THR A 69 4.28 30.66 25.92
N SER A 70 4.08 29.65 26.76
CA SER A 70 3.35 29.74 28.03
C SER A 70 4.17 30.35 29.18
N GLY A 71 5.47 30.60 28.99
CA GLY A 71 6.38 30.97 30.08
C GLY A 71 6.71 29.81 31.01
N ARG A 72 6.31 28.57 30.68
CA ARG A 72 6.53 27.37 31.49
C ARG A 72 7.11 26.24 30.65
N TYR A 73 7.98 25.43 31.24
CA TYR A 73 8.57 24.29 30.53
C TYR A 73 7.50 23.22 30.24
N PRO A 74 7.37 22.74 28.99
CA PRO A 74 6.35 21.76 28.63
C PRO A 74 6.69 20.34 29.09
N PHE A 75 7.96 20.08 29.41
CA PHE A 75 8.51 18.77 29.83
C PHE A 75 9.60 18.97 30.89
N HIS A 76 9.94 17.91 31.61
CA HIS A 76 11.13 17.87 32.47
C HIS A 76 12.39 17.72 31.62
N LEU A 77 13.39 18.54 31.89
CA LEU A 77 14.72 18.43 31.27
C LEU A 77 15.71 17.93 32.33
N GLN A 78 16.39 16.84 32.05
CA GLN A 78 17.36 16.23 32.95
C GLN A 78 18.69 15.97 32.24
N ALA A 79 19.80 16.19 32.93
CA ALA A 79 21.12 15.82 32.44
C ALA A 79 21.24 14.28 32.43
N GLU A 80 21.46 13.68 31.27
CA GLU A 80 21.78 12.26 31.14
C GLU A 80 23.27 12.03 31.45
N GLU A 81 24.11 12.88 30.91
CA GLU A 81 25.56 12.93 31.13
C GLU A 81 25.93 14.24 31.83
N ALA A 82 27.17 14.37 32.31
CA ALA A 82 27.64 15.64 32.83
C ALA A 82 27.53 16.74 31.75
N CYS A 83 26.79 17.80 32.06
CA CYS A 83 26.50 18.89 31.14
C CYS A 83 27.22 20.18 31.58
N VAL A 84 27.66 20.98 30.60
CA VAL A 84 28.15 22.35 30.84
C VAL A 84 27.12 23.32 30.26
N ILE A 85 26.49 24.12 31.11
CA ILE A 85 25.37 24.99 30.73
C ILE A 85 25.64 26.43 31.15
N SER A 86 25.38 27.38 30.25
CA SER A 86 25.28 28.80 30.59
C SER A 86 23.81 29.23 30.61
N THR A 87 23.39 29.98 31.62
CA THR A 87 22.04 30.51 31.77
C THR A 87 22.09 32.04 31.69
N TYR A 88 21.21 32.62 30.87
CA TYR A 88 21.13 34.06 30.65
C TYR A 88 19.74 34.55 31.04
N ALA A 89 19.63 35.58 31.89
CA ALA A 89 18.34 36.16 32.26
C ALA A 89 17.59 36.61 31.00
N MET A 90 16.42 36.01 30.75
CA MET A 90 15.62 36.27 29.56
C MET A 90 14.18 35.85 29.82
N ASN A 91 13.22 36.71 29.49
CA ASN A 91 11.80 36.45 29.67
C ASN A 91 11.05 36.58 28.34
N ARG A 92 9.74 36.29 28.37
CA ARG A 92 8.88 36.30 27.18
C ARG A 92 8.84 37.66 26.46
N ASP A 93 8.96 38.75 27.19
CA ASP A 93 8.92 40.10 26.60
C ASP A 93 10.24 40.48 25.92
N THR A 94 11.36 39.87 26.33
CA THR A 94 12.70 40.25 25.88
C THR A 94 13.29 39.28 24.86
N ILE A 95 12.87 38.01 24.85
CA ILE A 95 13.44 36.94 23.99
C ILE A 95 13.47 37.32 22.50
N SER A 96 12.35 37.80 21.94
CA SER A 96 12.25 38.13 20.51
C SER A 96 13.23 39.23 20.09
N LYS A 97 13.43 40.23 20.96
CA LYS A 97 14.41 41.30 20.73
C LYS A 97 15.84 40.79 20.87
N SER A 98 16.09 39.91 21.84
CA SER A 98 17.41 39.33 22.09
C SER A 98 17.87 38.40 20.96
N VAL A 99 17.00 37.55 20.42
CA VAL A 99 17.34 36.67 19.30
C VAL A 99 17.51 37.42 17.97
N GLY A 100 16.74 38.49 17.75
CA GLY A 100 16.91 39.36 16.58
C GLY A 100 18.22 40.13 16.64
N SER A 101 18.56 40.74 17.79
CA SER A 101 19.77 41.56 17.93
C SER A 101 21.09 40.78 17.82
N ARG A 102 21.07 39.46 18.04
CA ARG A 102 22.24 38.57 17.95
C ARG A 102 21.93 37.38 17.05
N VAL A 103 22.23 37.51 15.77
CA VAL A 103 21.90 36.51 14.74
C VAL A 103 22.45 35.10 15.08
N SER A 104 23.67 35.00 15.61
CA SER A 104 24.24 33.71 16.02
C SER A 104 23.44 33.01 17.11
N LEU A 105 22.93 33.77 18.09
CA LEU A 105 22.07 33.27 19.15
C LEU A 105 20.69 32.88 18.62
N GLY A 106 20.08 33.70 17.76
CA GLY A 106 18.78 33.39 17.17
C GLY A 106 18.83 32.16 16.26
N LEU A 107 19.89 31.98 15.47
CA LEU A 107 20.09 30.77 14.67
C LEU A 107 20.28 29.52 15.53
N MET A 108 20.98 29.64 16.67
CA MET A 108 21.12 28.57 17.65
C MET A 108 19.76 28.15 18.24
N VAL A 109 18.92 29.12 18.58
CA VAL A 109 17.53 28.90 19.04
C VAL A 109 16.70 28.22 17.97
N ALA A 110 16.64 28.79 16.76
CA ALA A 110 15.87 28.23 15.65
C ALA A 110 16.26 26.78 15.33
N ARG A 111 17.57 26.47 15.31
CA ARG A 111 18.05 25.11 15.06
C ARG A 111 17.73 24.13 16.19
N THR A 112 17.78 24.60 17.44
CA THR A 112 17.42 23.76 18.59
C THR A 112 15.93 23.44 18.55
N LEU A 113 15.07 24.45 18.37
CA LEU A 113 13.62 24.26 18.24
C LEU A 113 13.27 23.31 17.09
N LEU A 114 13.92 23.46 15.93
CA LEU A 114 13.69 22.58 14.79
C LEU A 114 14.07 21.11 15.08
N ARG A 115 15.16 20.90 15.83
CA ARG A 115 15.59 19.56 16.26
C ARG A 115 14.61 18.96 17.26
N GLU A 116 14.18 19.73 18.25
CA GLU A 116 13.14 19.34 19.22
C GLU A 116 11.85 18.96 18.52
N ILE A 117 11.36 19.77 17.57
CA ILE A 117 10.17 19.48 16.75
C ILE A 117 10.32 18.13 16.04
N THR A 118 11.48 17.90 15.41
CA THR A 118 11.71 16.68 14.63
C THR A 118 11.69 15.43 15.51
N GLU A 119 12.38 15.45 16.65
CA GLU A 119 12.42 14.32 17.58
C GLU A 119 11.05 14.09 18.24
N LEU A 120 10.37 15.16 18.66
CA LEU A 120 9.06 15.07 19.29
C LEU A 120 8.00 14.55 18.33
N PHE A 121 8.00 15.01 17.08
CA PHE A 121 7.09 14.54 16.04
C PHE A 121 7.32 13.06 15.73
N LYS A 122 8.59 12.64 15.60
CA LYS A 122 8.96 11.23 15.42
C LYS A 122 8.44 10.36 16.58
N LYS A 123 8.66 10.79 17.83
CA LYS A 123 8.19 10.07 19.01
C LYS A 123 6.65 9.99 19.05
N SER A 124 5.98 11.08 18.72
CA SER A 124 4.52 11.15 18.70
C SER A 124 3.91 10.21 17.66
N ASN A 125 4.51 10.09 16.48
CA ASN A 125 4.11 9.12 15.45
C ASN A 125 4.35 7.66 15.89
N GLN A 126 5.47 7.38 16.55
CA GLN A 126 5.74 6.04 17.08
C GLN A 126 4.70 5.62 18.14
N ILE A 127 4.31 6.56 19.01
CA ILE A 127 3.24 6.34 20.00
C ILE A 127 1.90 6.14 19.29
N ARG A 128 1.52 7.03 18.37
CA ARG A 128 0.26 6.94 17.63
C ARG A 128 0.11 5.60 16.93
N LYS A 129 1.17 5.13 16.25
CA LYS A 129 1.18 3.84 15.56
C LYS A 129 0.90 2.65 16.49
N ILE A 130 1.57 2.57 17.64
CA ILE A 130 1.33 1.46 18.58
C ILE A 130 -0.06 1.57 19.23
N THR A 131 -0.51 2.79 19.56
CA THR A 131 -1.85 3.02 20.11
C THR A 131 -2.93 2.52 19.16
N SER A 132 -2.88 2.93 17.89
CA SER A 132 -3.86 2.53 16.87
C SER A 132 -3.89 1.02 16.65
N GLU A 133 -2.73 0.35 16.71
CA GLU A 133 -2.68 -1.12 16.65
C GLU A 133 -3.38 -1.77 17.86
N ILE A 134 -3.15 -1.26 19.08
CA ILE A 134 -3.77 -1.77 20.30
C ILE A 134 -5.28 -1.50 20.30
N GLU A 135 -5.71 -0.31 19.90
CA GLU A 135 -7.14 0.06 19.82
C GLU A 135 -7.89 -0.86 18.86
N LYS A 136 -7.33 -1.13 17.68
CA LYS A 136 -7.92 -2.07 16.72
C LYS A 136 -8.05 -3.48 17.31
N VAL A 137 -7.01 -3.98 17.96
CA VAL A 137 -7.05 -5.30 18.59
C VAL A 137 -8.03 -5.34 19.78
N ASN A 138 -8.11 -4.27 20.58
CA ASN A 138 -9.10 -4.13 21.65
C ASN A 138 -10.52 -4.26 21.11
N ASP A 139 -10.79 -3.57 20.01
CA ASP A 139 -12.11 -3.55 19.40
C ASP A 139 -12.49 -4.90 18.79
N ASN A 140 -11.55 -5.58 18.13
CA ASN A 140 -11.79 -6.91 17.57
C ASN A 140 -11.93 -7.97 18.67
N LEU A 141 -11.14 -7.88 19.75
CA LEU A 141 -11.28 -8.75 20.92
C LEU A 141 -12.62 -8.53 21.63
N SER A 142 -13.13 -7.29 21.71
CA SER A 142 -14.41 -7.02 22.37
C SER A 142 -15.58 -7.64 21.58
N ILE A 143 -15.49 -7.69 20.25
CA ILE A 143 -16.45 -8.40 19.40
C ILE A 143 -16.35 -9.92 19.61
N LEU A 144 -15.14 -10.49 19.58
CA LEU A 144 -14.95 -11.93 19.79
C LEU A 144 -15.33 -12.40 21.20
N TYR A 145 -15.24 -11.51 22.20
CA TYR A 145 -15.65 -11.82 23.56
C TYR A 145 -17.12 -12.24 23.63
N TYR A 146 -18.00 -11.56 22.88
CA TYR A 146 -19.41 -11.98 22.74
C TYR A 146 -19.55 -13.37 22.15
N GLN A 147 -18.78 -13.67 21.11
CA GLN A 147 -18.86 -14.95 20.42
C GLN A 147 -18.42 -16.12 21.31
N PHE A 148 -17.40 -15.91 22.15
CA PHE A 148 -16.96 -16.93 23.11
C PHE A 148 -17.85 -17.03 24.33
N ASN A 149 -18.56 -15.96 24.71
CA ASN A 149 -19.39 -15.95 25.91
C ASN A 149 -20.72 -15.20 25.74
N PRO A 150 -21.64 -15.69 24.88
CA PRO A 150 -22.88 -14.99 24.55
C PRO A 150 -23.83 -14.88 25.75
N SER A 151 -23.70 -15.77 26.75
CA SER A 151 -24.53 -15.77 27.96
C SER A 151 -24.39 -14.51 28.81
N VAL A 152 -23.28 -13.78 28.66
CA VAL A 152 -23.02 -12.51 29.35
C VAL A 152 -23.83 -11.36 28.75
N PHE A 153 -24.36 -11.54 27.54
CA PHE A 153 -25.14 -10.55 26.80
C PHE A 153 -26.52 -11.12 26.42
N PRO A 154 -27.36 -11.51 27.40
CA PRO A 154 -28.65 -12.17 27.14
C PRO A 154 -29.65 -11.29 26.39
N ASP A 155 -29.46 -9.98 26.47
CA ASP A 155 -30.23 -8.95 25.80
C ASP A 155 -29.79 -8.66 24.36
N ILE A 156 -28.62 -9.17 23.94
CA ILE A 156 -28.06 -8.95 22.60
C ILE A 156 -28.27 -10.20 21.74
N LYS A 157 -29.13 -10.08 20.73
CA LYS A 157 -29.33 -11.12 19.71
C LYS A 157 -28.98 -10.58 18.32
N PRO A 158 -28.15 -11.28 17.52
CA PRO A 158 -27.80 -10.84 16.17
C PRO A 158 -29.07 -10.66 15.32
N GLY A 159 -29.17 -9.53 14.60
CA GLY A 159 -30.32 -9.20 13.76
C GLY A 159 -31.55 -8.63 14.49
N SER A 160 -31.44 -8.36 15.80
CA SER A 160 -32.46 -7.63 16.57
C SER A 160 -31.92 -6.27 17.03
N PRO A 161 -32.78 -5.25 17.25
CA PRO A 161 -32.34 -3.95 17.74
C PRO A 161 -31.60 -4.09 19.07
N ILE A 162 -30.35 -3.59 19.12
CA ILE A 162 -29.50 -3.68 20.31
C ILE A 162 -29.77 -2.46 21.20
N PRO A 163 -30.08 -2.66 22.51
CA PRO A 163 -30.32 -1.56 23.43
C PRO A 163 -29.17 -0.55 23.50
N GLU A 164 -29.47 0.70 23.82
CA GLU A 164 -28.43 1.67 24.18
C GLU A 164 -27.67 1.22 25.43
N VAL A 165 -26.38 1.52 25.46
CA VAL A 165 -25.51 1.12 26.55
C VAL A 165 -25.86 1.95 27.78
N SER A 166 -26.38 1.29 28.82
CA SER A 166 -26.72 1.98 30.08
C SER A 166 -25.47 2.58 30.72
N ALA A 167 -25.63 3.79 31.27
CA ALA A 167 -24.61 4.44 32.09
C ALA A 167 -24.22 3.62 33.34
N ASP A 168 -25.07 2.68 33.76
CA ASP A 168 -24.86 1.82 34.93
C ASP A 168 -23.81 0.71 34.70
N VAL A 169 -23.36 0.50 33.47
CA VAL A 169 -22.28 -0.47 33.17
C VAL A 169 -20.94 0.12 33.64
N VAL A 170 -20.50 -0.30 34.82
CA VAL A 170 -19.26 0.20 35.46
C VAL A 170 -18.00 -0.39 34.83
N ASP A 171 -18.05 -1.64 34.35
CA ASP A 171 -16.88 -2.31 33.77
C ASP A 171 -16.58 -1.77 32.36
N PRO A 172 -15.38 -1.18 32.12
CA PRO A 172 -15.04 -0.52 30.86
C PRO A 172 -14.98 -1.49 29.68
N VAL A 173 -14.55 -2.73 29.89
CA VAL A 173 -14.49 -3.75 28.83
C VAL A 173 -15.89 -4.19 28.46
N MET A 174 -16.78 -4.38 29.44
CA MET A 174 -18.18 -4.72 29.16
C MET A 174 -18.91 -3.59 28.43
N ARG A 175 -18.62 -2.34 28.77
CA ARG A 175 -19.12 -1.17 28.05
C ARG A 175 -18.62 -1.19 26.60
N LEU A 176 -17.31 -1.34 26.39
CA LEU A 176 -16.71 -1.41 25.05
C LEU A 176 -17.31 -2.54 24.20
N CYS A 177 -17.48 -3.74 24.78
CA CYS A 177 -18.10 -4.86 24.07
C CYS A 177 -19.52 -4.48 23.59
N ARG A 178 -20.33 -3.88 24.44
CA ARG A 178 -21.71 -3.49 24.09
C ARG A 178 -21.74 -2.41 23.02
N GLU A 179 -20.90 -1.39 23.14
CA GLU A 179 -20.79 -0.30 22.16
C GLU A 179 -20.33 -0.83 20.80
N ASN A 180 -19.27 -1.64 20.78
CA ASN A 180 -18.73 -2.20 19.55
C ASN A 180 -19.69 -3.21 18.91
N LEU A 181 -20.35 -4.09 19.67
CA LEU A 181 -21.34 -5.01 19.11
C LEU A 181 -22.51 -4.26 18.49
N LYS A 182 -23.01 -3.22 19.17
CA LYS A 182 -24.08 -2.37 18.64
C LYS A 182 -23.67 -1.76 17.31
N LEU A 183 -22.56 -1.02 17.28
CA LEU A 183 -22.07 -0.38 16.06
C LEU A 183 -21.80 -1.41 14.97
N PHE A 184 -21.13 -2.51 15.32
CA PHE A 184 -20.76 -3.56 14.39
C PHE A 184 -21.99 -4.15 13.70
N PHE A 185 -23.03 -4.53 14.45
CA PHE A 185 -24.25 -5.09 13.86
C PHE A 185 -25.13 -4.05 13.16
N ASP A 186 -25.31 -2.85 13.75
CA ASP A 186 -26.11 -1.78 13.15
C ASP A 186 -25.55 -1.34 11.78
N ASN A 187 -24.23 -1.43 11.61
CA ASN A 187 -23.53 -1.12 10.37
C ASN A 187 -23.26 -2.35 9.48
N GLY A 188 -23.96 -3.46 9.71
CA GLY A 188 -23.95 -4.64 8.81
C GLY A 188 -22.76 -5.59 8.98
N GLY A 189 -22.05 -5.52 10.10
CA GLY A 189 -21.03 -6.49 10.49
C GLY A 189 -21.62 -7.86 10.78
N ILE A 190 -20.91 -8.90 10.35
CA ILE A 190 -21.30 -10.31 10.52
C ILE A 190 -20.18 -11.00 11.28
N LEU A 191 -20.53 -11.68 12.37
CA LEU A 191 -19.56 -12.47 13.13
C LEU A 191 -19.07 -13.66 12.29
N PRO A 192 -17.77 -13.99 12.34
CA PRO A 192 -17.26 -15.14 11.61
C PRO A 192 -17.85 -16.44 12.17
N ASP A 193 -18.23 -17.40 11.33
CA ASP A 193 -18.69 -18.71 11.79
C ASP A 193 -17.59 -19.47 12.59
N ARG A 194 -16.33 -19.18 12.26
CA ARG A 194 -15.14 -19.74 12.92
C ARG A 194 -14.20 -18.61 13.35
N PRO A 195 -14.18 -18.25 14.65
CA PRO A 195 -13.22 -17.28 15.16
C PRO A 195 -11.80 -17.75 14.88
N SER A 196 -10.97 -16.85 14.34
CA SER A 196 -9.60 -17.15 13.98
C SER A 196 -8.66 -16.04 14.42
N PRO A 197 -7.35 -16.31 14.57
CA PRO A 197 -6.35 -15.28 14.87
C PRO A 197 -6.35 -14.11 13.88
N GLN A 198 -6.72 -14.36 12.61
CA GLN A 198 -6.76 -13.31 11.58
C GLN A 198 -7.75 -12.19 11.93
N PHE A 199 -8.86 -12.53 12.60
CA PHE A 199 -9.88 -11.55 13.00
C PHE A 199 -9.32 -10.46 13.91
N LEU A 200 -8.26 -10.73 14.70
CA LEU A 200 -7.62 -9.71 15.54
C LEU A 200 -6.92 -8.61 14.71
N GLU A 201 -6.60 -8.87 13.44
CA GLU A 201 -5.92 -7.92 12.57
C GLU A 201 -6.85 -7.23 11.56
N GLU A 202 -8.07 -7.75 11.40
CA GLU A 202 -9.05 -7.28 10.42
C GLU A 202 -9.46 -5.82 10.65
N GLU A 203 -9.76 -5.13 9.54
CA GLU A 203 -10.19 -3.73 9.55
C GLU A 203 -11.71 -3.66 9.62
N HIS A 204 -12.23 -3.13 10.73
CA HIS A 204 -13.66 -2.94 10.97
C HIS A 204 -14.03 -1.46 11.13
N GLU A 205 -13.24 -0.54 10.56
CA GLU A 205 -13.43 0.90 10.68
C GLU A 205 -14.84 1.36 10.26
N SER A 206 -15.37 0.79 9.18
CA SER A 206 -16.72 1.11 8.71
C SER A 206 -17.81 0.62 9.65
N GLN A 207 -17.64 -0.59 10.21
CA GLN A 207 -18.62 -1.22 11.08
C GLN A 207 -18.62 -0.55 12.45
N LEU A 208 -17.44 -0.14 12.94
CA LEU A 208 -17.27 0.49 14.24
C LEU A 208 -17.35 2.02 14.20
N THR A 209 -17.48 2.62 13.02
CA THR A 209 -17.42 4.09 12.82
C THR A 209 -16.21 4.74 13.50
N ARG A 210 -15.08 4.01 13.52
CA ARG A 210 -13.83 4.39 14.19
C ARG A 210 -12.69 4.40 13.18
N LEU A 211 -11.74 5.31 13.36
CA LEU A 211 -10.54 5.41 12.55
C LEU A 211 -9.32 5.06 13.41
N TYR A 212 -8.36 4.34 12.83
CA TYR A 212 -7.10 3.98 13.50
C TYR A 212 -5.91 4.66 12.82
N PRO A 213 -5.74 6.00 12.95
CA PRO A 213 -4.68 6.72 12.24
C PRO A 213 -3.29 6.23 12.70
N GLU A 214 -2.44 5.78 11.77
CA GLU A 214 -1.08 5.34 12.11
C GLU A 214 -0.07 6.50 12.27
N GLU A 215 -0.41 7.67 11.74
CA GLU A 215 0.44 8.87 11.74
C GLU A 215 -0.36 10.11 12.15
N ILE A 216 0.35 11.11 12.67
CA ILE A 216 -0.22 12.42 13.00
C ILE A 216 -0.33 13.24 11.73
N ASP A 217 -1.55 13.70 11.42
CA ASP A 217 -1.76 14.68 10.37
C ASP A 217 -1.30 16.06 10.82
N PHE A 218 -0.17 16.52 10.28
CA PHE A 218 0.39 17.84 10.55
C PHE A 218 0.88 18.48 9.25
N GLN A 219 0.02 19.27 8.61
CA GLN A 219 0.33 19.99 7.38
C GLN A 219 0.42 21.50 7.63
N ASP A 220 1.63 21.99 7.87
CA ASP A 220 1.91 23.43 7.96
C ASP A 220 2.89 23.83 6.83
N GLY A 221 2.35 24.46 5.78
CA GLY A 221 3.13 24.93 4.63
C GLY A 221 4.17 25.99 4.99
N GLU A 222 3.89 26.80 6.01
CA GLU A 222 4.80 27.83 6.52
C GLU A 222 5.94 27.19 7.32
N PHE A 223 5.65 26.23 8.20
CA PHE A 223 6.68 25.44 8.89
C PHE A 223 7.63 24.78 7.89
N ASN A 224 7.09 24.18 6.82
CA ASN A 224 7.91 23.54 5.79
C ASN A 224 8.85 24.51 5.09
N PHE A 225 8.40 25.73 4.83
CA PHE A 225 9.26 26.80 4.30
C PHE A 225 10.35 27.18 5.32
N ILE A 226 9.98 27.46 6.57
CA ILE A 226 10.91 27.86 7.63
C ILE A 226 11.96 26.78 7.91
N ARG A 227 11.55 25.50 7.93
CA ARG A 227 12.45 24.35 8.06
C ARG A 227 13.51 24.37 6.96
N LYS A 228 13.10 24.54 5.70
CA LYS A 228 14.02 24.62 4.56
C LYS A 228 14.95 25.83 4.66
N LEU A 229 14.44 26.97 5.15
CA LEU A 229 15.22 28.19 5.38
C LEU A 229 16.31 27.98 6.44
N VAL A 230 15.96 27.49 7.63
CA VAL A 230 16.90 27.32 8.77
C VAL A 230 18.00 26.30 8.48
N MET A 231 17.75 25.36 7.56
CA MET A 231 18.72 24.36 7.09
C MET A 231 19.71 24.88 6.03
N GLN A 232 19.56 26.11 5.52
CA GLN A 232 20.49 26.69 4.56
C GLN A 232 21.87 27.03 5.17
N ASP A 233 22.83 27.36 4.29
CA ASP A 233 24.19 27.72 4.69
C ASP A 233 24.21 28.84 5.75
N PRO A 234 24.91 28.64 6.89
CA PRO A 234 24.97 29.64 7.96
C PRO A 234 25.47 31.01 7.52
N LYS A 235 26.35 31.10 6.52
CA LYS A 235 26.85 32.39 5.99
C LYS A 235 25.74 33.16 5.28
N ILE A 236 24.91 32.47 4.50
CA ILE A 236 23.76 33.08 3.81
C ILE A 236 22.74 33.57 4.84
N LEU A 237 22.41 32.73 5.82
CA LEU A 237 21.47 33.10 6.87
C LEU A 237 21.97 34.26 7.73
N ASN A 238 23.27 34.32 8.03
CA ASN A 238 23.85 35.45 8.75
C ASN A 238 23.68 36.76 7.97
N VAL A 239 23.95 36.77 6.66
CA VAL A 239 23.75 37.97 5.83
C VAL A 239 22.27 38.35 5.79
N LEU A 240 21.37 37.39 5.56
CA LEU A 240 19.92 37.60 5.47
C LEU A 240 19.33 38.19 6.76
N PHE A 241 19.60 37.58 7.90
CA PHE A 241 19.04 38.01 9.18
C PHE A 241 19.77 39.22 9.80
N THR A 242 20.99 39.53 9.36
CA THR A 242 21.62 40.81 9.70
C THR A 242 20.94 41.96 8.96
N ALA A 243 20.52 41.74 7.71
CA ALA A 243 19.81 42.74 6.93
C ALA A 243 18.42 43.07 7.51
N ASP A 244 17.70 42.06 7.99
CA ASP A 244 16.46 42.27 8.76
C ASP A 244 16.35 41.28 9.95
N PRO A 245 16.72 41.74 11.15
CA PRO A 245 16.61 40.98 12.40
C PRO A 245 15.21 40.51 12.77
N SER A 246 14.16 41.18 12.28
CA SER A 246 12.77 40.86 12.62
C SER A 246 12.36 39.50 12.05
N MET A 247 12.90 39.12 10.89
CA MET A 247 12.68 37.82 10.26
C MET A 247 13.13 36.65 11.15
N LEU A 248 14.27 36.79 11.83
CA LEU A 248 14.78 35.72 12.70
C LEU A 248 13.94 35.56 13.97
N ALA A 249 13.47 36.68 14.54
CA ALA A 249 12.54 36.67 15.66
C ALA A 249 11.21 35.96 15.28
N TYR A 250 10.70 36.25 14.08
CA TYR A 250 9.52 35.57 13.53
C TYR A 250 9.74 34.07 13.37
N VAL A 251 10.85 33.67 12.76
CA VAL A 251 11.23 32.25 12.58
C VAL A 251 11.27 31.51 13.92
N CYS A 252 11.93 32.08 14.93
CA CYS A 252 12.01 31.47 16.27
C CYS A 252 10.63 31.34 16.92
N SER A 253 9.81 32.40 16.86
CA SER A 253 8.46 32.40 17.44
C SER A 253 7.55 31.37 16.75
N LYS A 254 7.58 31.28 15.42
CA LYS A 254 6.78 30.30 14.67
C LYS A 254 7.21 28.87 14.97
N LEU A 255 8.52 28.59 15.01
CA LEU A 255 9.02 27.26 15.40
C LEU A 255 8.62 26.90 16.83
N ALA A 256 8.70 27.84 17.77
CA ALA A 256 8.27 27.59 19.14
C ALA A 256 6.77 27.26 19.24
N ASN A 257 5.92 27.98 18.50
CA ASN A 257 4.48 27.67 18.46
C ASN A 257 4.19 26.29 17.86
N VAL A 258 4.92 25.88 16.82
CA VAL A 258 4.80 24.52 16.25
C VAL A 258 5.22 23.47 17.27
N LEU A 259 6.31 23.70 18.00
CA LEU A 259 6.77 22.78 19.04
C LEU A 259 5.74 22.67 20.20
N ASP A 260 5.10 23.76 20.58
CA ASP A 260 4.03 23.78 21.60
C ASP A 260 2.81 22.97 21.15
N GLN A 261 2.40 23.13 19.88
CA GLN A 261 1.31 22.34 19.29
C GLN A 261 1.63 20.84 19.27
N ILE A 262 2.84 20.46 18.82
CA ILE A 262 3.26 19.05 18.80
C ILE A 262 3.38 18.51 20.22
N SER A 263 3.80 19.32 21.19
CA SER A 263 3.81 18.95 22.61
C SER A 263 2.40 18.65 23.12
N GLY A 264 1.40 19.44 22.72
CA GLY A 264 -0.01 19.16 23.01
C GLY A 264 -0.49 17.85 22.38
N ILE A 265 -0.20 17.62 21.10
CA ILE A 265 -0.55 16.38 20.39
C ILE A 265 0.08 15.16 21.07
N LEU A 266 1.36 15.24 21.45
CA LEU A 266 2.04 14.17 22.16
C LEU A 266 1.31 13.80 23.47
N LYS A 267 0.89 14.80 24.27
CA LYS A 267 0.17 14.56 25.53
C LYS A 267 -1.16 13.83 25.30
N ILE A 268 -1.85 14.15 24.21
CA ILE A 268 -3.04 13.41 23.78
C ILE A 268 -2.66 11.97 23.40
N CYS A 269 -1.65 11.77 22.55
CA CYS A 269 -1.19 10.43 22.15
C CYS A 269 -0.80 9.55 23.35
N LEU A 270 -0.17 10.14 24.39
CA LEU A 270 0.19 9.43 25.62
C LEU A 270 -1.05 9.02 26.42
N THR A 271 -2.08 9.89 26.46
CA THR A 271 -3.35 9.59 27.13
C THR A 271 -4.08 8.47 26.39
N ASP A 272 -4.15 8.53 25.07
CA ASP A 272 -4.76 7.50 24.22
C ASP A 272 -4.04 6.14 24.40
N LEU A 273 -2.71 6.16 24.48
CA LEU A 273 -1.91 4.95 24.72
C LEU A 273 -2.22 4.32 26.09
N ASP A 274 -2.32 5.13 27.13
CA ASP A 274 -2.61 4.66 28.50
C ASP A 274 -4.01 4.02 28.56
N GLU A 275 -5.01 4.64 27.95
CA GLU A 275 -6.37 4.09 27.89
C GLU A 275 -6.42 2.80 27.05
N ALA A 276 -5.71 2.75 25.92
CA ALA A 276 -5.61 1.53 25.11
C ALA A 276 -4.99 0.37 25.91
N PHE A 277 -3.94 0.64 26.69
CA PHE A 277 -3.34 -0.38 27.58
C PHE A 277 -4.25 -0.78 28.74
N ARG A 278 -4.99 0.17 29.32
CA ARG A 278 -5.98 -0.08 30.38
C ARG A 278 -7.06 -1.05 29.92
N ILE A 279 -7.60 -0.84 28.73
CA ILE A 279 -8.58 -1.76 28.14
C ILE A 279 -7.94 -3.12 27.86
N PHE A 280 -6.69 -3.15 27.36
CA PHE A 280 -6.05 -4.38 26.91
C PHE A 280 -5.55 -5.27 28.07
N PHE A 281 -4.60 -4.79 28.90
CA PHE A 281 -3.96 -5.60 29.95
C PHE A 281 -3.55 -4.86 31.24
N VAL A 282 -4.00 -3.61 31.48
CA VAL A 282 -3.64 -2.85 32.69
C VAL A 282 -4.86 -2.75 33.63
N GLY A 283 -4.67 -3.06 34.91
CA GLY A 283 -5.72 -3.06 35.92
C GLY A 283 -6.60 -4.33 35.94
N GLU A 284 -7.57 -4.37 36.86
CA GLU A 284 -8.40 -5.57 37.11
C GLU A 284 -9.60 -5.71 36.15
N SER A 285 -9.89 -4.67 35.36
CA SER A 285 -11.00 -4.65 34.40
C SER A 285 -10.47 -4.52 32.97
N SER A 286 -9.57 -5.44 32.58
CA SER A 286 -8.96 -5.50 31.24
C SER A 286 -9.45 -6.72 30.44
N LEU A 287 -9.23 -6.69 29.12
CA LEU A 287 -9.53 -7.81 28.22
C LEU A 287 -8.75 -9.07 28.62
N VAL A 288 -7.50 -8.94 29.06
CA VAL A 288 -6.72 -10.08 29.55
C VAL A 288 -7.43 -10.81 30.69
N GLU A 289 -8.01 -10.08 31.64
CA GLU A 289 -8.75 -10.70 32.76
C GLU A 289 -10.02 -11.40 32.27
N LYS A 290 -10.75 -10.81 31.31
CA LYS A 290 -11.95 -11.43 30.74
C LYS A 290 -11.64 -12.70 29.96
N PHE A 291 -10.61 -12.67 29.12
CA PHE A 291 -10.20 -13.82 28.33
C PHE A 291 -9.45 -14.87 29.14
N TYR A 292 -8.85 -14.52 30.29
CA TYR A 292 -8.29 -15.50 31.21
C TYR A 292 -9.36 -16.45 31.75
N LEU A 293 -10.56 -15.96 32.04
CA LEU A 293 -11.70 -16.81 32.43
C LEU A 293 -12.09 -17.76 31.29
N ILE A 294 -12.14 -17.27 30.05
CA ILE A 294 -12.42 -18.11 28.86
C ILE A 294 -11.34 -19.19 28.71
N LEU A 295 -10.06 -18.83 28.87
CA LEU A 295 -8.93 -19.75 28.82
C LEU A 295 -9.02 -20.81 29.92
N ASP A 296 -9.41 -20.42 31.14
CA ASP A 296 -9.55 -21.32 32.28
C ASP A 296 -10.66 -22.36 32.07
N ILE A 297 -11.84 -21.90 31.65
CA ILE A 297 -12.99 -22.75 31.33
C ILE A 297 -12.66 -23.69 30.16
N THR A 298 -12.04 -23.18 29.09
CA THR A 298 -11.64 -23.97 27.92
C THR A 298 -10.63 -25.04 28.30
N SER A 299 -9.62 -24.69 29.12
CA SER A 299 -8.62 -25.65 29.58
C SER A 299 -9.19 -26.77 30.46
N SER A 300 -10.32 -26.50 31.12
CA SER A 300 -11.01 -27.43 32.00
C SER A 300 -12.00 -28.34 31.24
N GLY A 301 -12.19 -28.11 29.93
CA GLY A 301 -13.12 -28.87 29.10
C GLY A 301 -14.59 -28.46 29.22
N TYR A 302 -14.90 -27.38 29.95
CA TYR A 302 -16.26 -26.87 30.15
C TYR A 302 -16.61 -25.67 29.25
N GLY A 303 -15.79 -25.40 28.21
CA GLY A 303 -16.00 -24.30 27.28
C GLY A 303 -17.28 -24.47 26.45
N THR A 304 -18.03 -23.38 26.29
CA THR A 304 -19.23 -23.33 25.43
C THR A 304 -18.90 -23.29 23.94
N ALA A 305 -17.71 -22.80 23.59
CA ALA A 305 -17.20 -22.76 22.21
C ALA A 305 -16.16 -23.87 21.97
N PRO A 306 -16.08 -24.45 20.75
CA PRO A 306 -15.10 -25.49 20.43
C PRO A 306 -13.66 -25.03 20.68
N ALA A 307 -12.88 -25.83 21.41
CA ALA A 307 -11.49 -25.52 21.75
C ALA A 307 -10.61 -25.28 20.50
N GLU A 308 -10.93 -25.94 19.39
CA GLU A 308 -10.29 -25.76 18.07
C GLU A 308 -10.37 -24.33 17.51
N PHE A 309 -11.39 -23.56 17.89
CA PHE A 309 -11.53 -22.15 17.46
C PHE A 309 -11.01 -21.18 18.52
N VAL A 310 -11.22 -21.52 19.80
CA VAL A 310 -10.89 -20.64 20.91
C VAL A 310 -9.37 -20.58 21.15
N VAL A 311 -8.69 -21.72 21.16
CA VAL A 311 -7.28 -21.80 21.58
C VAL A 311 -6.33 -21.07 20.63
N PRO A 312 -6.47 -21.13 19.29
CA PRO A 312 -5.64 -20.34 18.39
C PRO A 312 -5.75 -18.83 18.65
N VAL A 313 -6.98 -18.32 18.88
CA VAL A 313 -7.23 -16.90 19.16
C VAL A 313 -6.58 -16.49 20.48
N LEU A 314 -6.72 -17.30 21.53
CA LEU A 314 -6.08 -17.06 22.83
C LEU A 314 -4.54 -17.08 22.73
N GLY A 315 -3.99 -17.97 21.90
CA GLY A 315 -2.55 -18.00 21.60
C GLY A 315 -2.06 -16.72 20.89
N ALA A 316 -2.82 -16.24 19.90
CA ALA A 316 -2.52 -14.99 19.22
C ALA A 316 -2.60 -13.78 20.17
N PHE A 317 -3.63 -13.74 21.03
CA PHE A 317 -3.76 -12.71 22.07
C PHE A 317 -2.55 -12.74 23.03
N ALA A 318 -2.10 -13.92 23.46
CA ALA A 318 -0.91 -14.05 24.30
C ALA A 318 0.36 -13.49 23.61
N GLY A 319 0.50 -13.70 22.30
CA GLY A 319 1.58 -13.11 21.50
C GLY A 319 1.49 -11.58 21.41
N LYS A 320 0.28 -11.02 21.28
CA LYS A 320 0.06 -9.57 21.28
C LYS A 320 0.42 -8.92 22.63
N ILE A 321 0.13 -9.58 23.76
CA ILE A 321 0.56 -9.11 25.09
C ILE A 321 2.09 -8.94 25.13
N GLU A 322 2.84 -9.92 24.63
CA GLU A 322 4.30 -9.83 24.58
C GLU A 322 4.78 -8.73 23.63
N LYS A 323 4.20 -8.65 22.43
CA LYS A 323 4.50 -7.62 21.43
C LYS A 323 4.34 -6.21 22.01
N TYR A 324 3.22 -5.92 22.67
CA TYR A 324 2.94 -4.56 23.16
C TYR A 324 3.71 -4.21 24.43
N LYS A 325 4.00 -5.17 25.32
CA LYS A 325 4.95 -4.97 26.43
C LYS A 325 6.34 -4.59 25.92
N ASN A 326 6.84 -5.34 24.94
CA ASN A 326 8.14 -5.08 24.33
C ASN A 326 8.15 -3.75 23.56
N GLY A 327 7.03 -3.42 22.89
CA GLY A 327 6.82 -2.14 22.22
C GLY A 327 6.91 -0.95 23.18
N HIS A 328 6.20 -0.99 24.31
CA HIS A 328 6.28 0.06 25.33
C HIS A 328 7.69 0.18 25.94
N GLN A 329 8.34 -0.95 26.25
CA GLN A 329 9.72 -0.98 26.75
C GLN A 329 10.69 -0.35 25.74
N ALA A 330 10.53 -0.64 24.45
CA ALA A 330 11.35 -0.04 23.39
C ALA A 330 11.07 1.46 23.22
N LEU A 331 9.83 1.90 23.41
CA LEU A 331 9.46 3.32 23.31
C LEU A 331 10.02 4.14 24.47
N PHE A 332 9.86 3.69 25.71
CA PHE A 332 10.13 4.52 26.89
C PHE A 332 11.32 4.05 27.74
N GLY A 333 11.91 2.90 27.42
CA GLY A 333 12.98 2.29 28.23
C GLY A 333 12.50 1.73 29.57
N VAL A 334 11.19 1.74 29.83
CA VAL A 334 10.59 1.27 31.09
C VAL A 334 9.41 0.34 30.81
N PRO A 335 9.17 -0.66 31.68
CA PRO A 335 8.07 -1.59 31.48
C PRO A 335 6.73 -0.91 31.76
N VAL A 336 5.66 -1.47 31.18
CA VAL A 336 4.29 -1.05 31.55
C VAL A 336 4.07 -1.40 33.02
N ALA A 337 3.47 -0.49 33.79
CA ALA A 337 3.13 -0.78 35.20
C ALA A 337 1.66 -1.17 35.34
N ASN A 338 1.32 -1.69 36.52
CA ASN A 338 -0.04 -2.08 36.88
C ASN A 338 -0.66 -3.08 35.90
N ILE A 339 0.18 -3.94 35.30
CA ILE A 339 -0.25 -5.05 34.45
C ILE A 339 -1.23 -5.93 35.23
N SER A 340 -2.28 -6.40 34.57
CA SER A 340 -3.33 -7.20 35.18
C SER A 340 -2.76 -8.46 35.85
N PRO A 341 -3.27 -8.85 37.04
CA PRO A 341 -2.73 -9.95 37.85
C PRO A 341 -2.54 -11.26 37.08
N ASN A 342 -3.47 -11.63 36.21
CA ASN A 342 -3.45 -12.91 35.50
C ASN A 342 -2.66 -12.89 34.19
N THR A 343 -1.97 -11.79 33.85
CA THR A 343 -1.29 -11.68 32.55
C THR A 343 -0.23 -12.75 32.32
N GLN A 344 0.62 -13.04 33.32
CA GLN A 344 1.64 -14.09 33.19
C GLN A 344 1.02 -15.49 33.15
N ALA A 345 -0.02 -15.72 33.97
CA ALA A 345 -0.77 -16.96 33.99
C ALA A 345 -1.48 -17.21 32.65
N PHE A 346 -2.05 -16.17 32.03
CA PHE A 346 -2.65 -16.21 30.71
C PHE A 346 -1.65 -16.64 29.64
N GLN A 347 -0.50 -15.97 29.55
CA GLN A 347 0.51 -16.25 28.51
C GLN A 347 1.05 -17.70 28.61
N SER A 348 1.39 -18.14 29.83
CA SER A 348 1.88 -19.51 30.08
C SER A 348 0.84 -20.58 29.81
N LYS A 349 -0.40 -20.37 30.27
CA LYS A 349 -1.50 -21.33 30.11
C LYS A 349 -1.99 -21.41 28.67
N ALA A 350 -2.08 -20.29 27.94
CA ALA A 350 -2.43 -20.26 26.53
C ALA A 350 -1.38 -20.99 25.68
N SER A 351 -0.09 -20.76 25.93
CA SER A 351 1.00 -21.48 25.25
C SER A 351 0.96 -22.98 25.51
N THR A 352 0.72 -23.39 26.77
CA THR A 352 0.63 -24.80 27.14
C THR A 352 -0.56 -25.48 26.47
N LEU A 353 -1.71 -24.81 26.42
CA LEU A 353 -2.93 -25.34 25.82
C LEU A 353 -2.81 -25.46 24.29
N ALA A 354 -2.19 -24.46 23.64
CA ALA A 354 -1.90 -24.51 22.20
C ALA A 354 -1.00 -25.70 21.84
N LYS A 355 0.07 -25.95 22.60
CA LYS A 355 0.96 -27.11 22.39
C LYS A 355 0.23 -28.44 22.56
N LYS A 356 -0.57 -28.59 23.61
CA LYS A 356 -1.36 -29.82 23.85
C LYS A 356 -2.34 -30.10 22.70
N MET A 357 -2.94 -29.06 22.12
CA MET A 357 -3.83 -29.20 20.97
C MET A 357 -3.09 -29.60 19.69
N GLU A 358 -1.88 -29.08 19.48
CA GLU A 358 -1.02 -29.47 18.36
C GLU A 358 -0.59 -30.95 18.46
N GLU A 359 -0.41 -31.46 19.68
CA GLU A 359 -0.06 -32.86 19.97
C GLU A 359 -1.25 -33.85 19.87
N THR A 360 -2.48 -33.40 20.11
CA THR A 360 -3.70 -34.25 20.14
C THR A 360 -4.55 -34.19 18.87
N ALA A 361 -4.24 -33.31 17.92
CA ALA A 361 -4.96 -33.24 16.65
C ALA A 361 -4.66 -34.48 15.77
N PRO A 362 -5.66 -35.27 15.33
CA PRO A 362 -5.46 -36.21 14.25
C PRO A 362 -5.00 -35.45 13.00
N LYS A 363 -3.98 -35.96 12.29
CA LYS A 363 -3.45 -35.38 11.04
C LYS A 363 -4.56 -35.34 9.97
N VAL A 364 -5.35 -34.28 10.01
CA VAL A 364 -6.31 -33.85 8.99
C VAL A 364 -6.04 -32.38 8.72
N GLN A 365 -5.98 -32.06 7.44
CA GLN A 365 -5.41 -30.85 6.84
C GLN A 365 -6.26 -29.60 7.10
N THR A 366 -5.64 -28.52 7.60
CA THR A 366 -5.67 -27.10 7.12
C THR A 366 -5.15 -26.15 8.23
N PRO A 367 -4.73 -24.91 7.92
CA PRO A 367 -3.58 -24.48 7.13
C PRO A 367 -2.57 -23.72 8.02
N VAL A 368 -1.40 -24.32 8.25
CA VAL A 368 -0.27 -23.65 8.91
C VAL A 368 0.43 -22.74 7.90
N ALA A 369 0.95 -21.62 8.40
CA ALA A 369 1.91 -20.77 7.71
C ALA A 369 2.92 -21.59 6.89
N SER A 370 3.07 -21.22 5.62
CA SER A 370 4.20 -21.56 4.75
C SER A 370 4.74 -22.99 4.90
N SER A 371 4.03 -23.97 4.33
CA SER A 371 4.70 -25.18 3.82
C SER A 371 5.16 -24.95 2.39
N ALA A 372 6.13 -24.05 2.22
CA ALA A 372 7.24 -24.42 1.37
C ALA A 372 8.27 -25.02 2.34
N ALA A 373 8.44 -26.34 2.28
CA ALA A 373 9.50 -27.13 2.92
C ALA A 373 9.32 -27.72 4.34
N ALA A 374 8.29 -28.54 4.58
CA ALA A 374 8.50 -29.69 5.47
C ALA A 374 9.21 -30.79 4.66
N GLY A 375 10.56 -30.76 4.64
CA GLY A 375 11.39 -31.76 3.96
C GLY A 375 12.30 -31.25 2.84
N VAL A 376 12.44 -29.93 2.64
CA VAL A 376 13.44 -29.40 1.69
C VAL A 376 14.72 -29.10 2.46
N ASP A 377 15.80 -29.77 2.08
CA ASP A 377 17.14 -29.50 2.58
C ASP A 377 17.65 -28.19 1.95
N VAL A 378 17.42 -27.08 2.66
CA VAL A 378 17.81 -25.74 2.20
C VAL A 378 19.33 -25.63 2.08
N ASP A 379 20.09 -26.35 2.91
CA ASP A 379 21.55 -26.38 2.84
C ASP A 379 22.02 -27.09 1.55
N ALA A 380 21.35 -28.16 1.14
CA ALA A 380 21.61 -28.81 -0.15
C ALA A 380 21.27 -27.89 -1.34
N ILE A 381 20.14 -27.19 -1.30
CA ILE A 381 19.78 -26.21 -2.35
C ILE A 381 20.82 -25.10 -2.42
N ARG A 382 21.26 -24.58 -1.28
CA ARG A 382 22.26 -23.52 -1.23
C ARG A 382 23.59 -23.99 -1.79
N LYS A 383 23.97 -25.23 -1.54
CA LYS A 383 25.18 -25.85 -2.10
C LYS A 383 25.09 -26.02 -3.61
N GLU A 384 23.92 -26.33 -4.16
CA GLU A 384 23.71 -26.40 -5.62
C GLU A 384 23.73 -25.02 -6.27
N LEU A 385 23.18 -24.02 -5.58
CA LEU A 385 23.15 -22.62 -6.01
C LEU A 385 24.42 -21.84 -5.63
N ASP A 386 25.42 -22.48 -5.03
CA ASP A 386 26.67 -21.82 -4.66
C ASP A 386 27.34 -21.24 -5.91
N ASN A 387 27.80 -20.00 -5.80
CA ASN A 387 28.44 -19.28 -6.91
C ASN A 387 27.50 -19.00 -8.10
N SER A 388 26.20 -18.79 -7.85
CA SER A 388 25.18 -18.53 -8.88
C SER A 388 25.55 -17.38 -9.81
N ALA A 389 26.07 -16.28 -9.25
CA ALA A 389 26.46 -15.10 -10.03
C ALA A 389 27.51 -15.44 -11.10
N SER A 390 28.51 -16.25 -10.77
CA SER A 390 29.55 -16.66 -11.72
C SER A 390 28.98 -17.55 -12.83
N VAL A 391 28.07 -18.47 -12.49
CA VAL A 391 27.40 -19.34 -13.48
C VAL A 391 26.61 -18.49 -14.48
N ILE A 392 25.84 -17.52 -14.00
CA ILE A 392 25.04 -16.63 -14.86
C ILE A 392 25.95 -15.78 -15.76
N ILE A 393 27.01 -15.17 -15.20
CA ILE A 393 27.97 -14.35 -15.95
C ILE A 393 28.69 -15.16 -17.04
N GLN A 394 29.14 -16.37 -16.73
CA GLN A 394 29.78 -17.24 -17.71
C GLN A 394 28.81 -17.69 -18.79
N PHE A 395 27.57 -18.02 -18.40
CA PHE A 395 26.54 -18.42 -19.35
C PHE A 395 26.16 -17.29 -20.31
N SER A 396 26.09 -16.03 -19.85
CA SER A 396 25.75 -14.89 -20.70
C SER A 396 26.77 -14.66 -21.82
N GLY A 397 28.05 -14.92 -21.57
CA GLY A 397 29.12 -14.71 -22.56
C GLY A 397 29.36 -13.22 -22.88
N LEU A 398 29.04 -12.32 -21.95
CA LEU A 398 29.33 -10.89 -22.09
C LEU A 398 30.84 -10.61 -22.19
N GLU A 399 31.18 -9.50 -22.82
CA GLU A 399 32.56 -9.01 -22.95
C GLU A 399 33.25 -8.82 -21.60
N ALA A 400 34.54 -9.17 -21.52
CA ALA A 400 35.31 -9.16 -20.29
C ALA A 400 35.33 -7.79 -19.57
N GLU A 401 35.29 -6.69 -20.33
CA GLU A 401 35.24 -5.34 -19.77
C GLU A 401 33.91 -5.07 -19.05
N LYS A 402 32.77 -5.40 -19.68
CA LYS A 402 31.43 -5.28 -19.08
C LYS A 402 31.30 -6.17 -17.83
N VAL A 403 31.83 -7.39 -17.89
CA VAL A 403 31.84 -8.32 -16.75
C VAL A 403 32.66 -7.76 -15.58
N LYS A 404 33.82 -7.17 -15.86
CA LYS A 404 34.67 -6.54 -14.84
C LYS A 404 33.98 -5.35 -14.19
N GLU A 405 33.36 -4.47 -14.97
CA GLU A 405 32.60 -3.33 -14.44
C GLU A 405 31.40 -3.81 -13.59
N PHE A 406 30.61 -4.75 -14.12
CA PHE A 406 29.46 -5.32 -13.41
C PHE A 406 29.88 -5.95 -12.07
N SER A 407 30.94 -6.76 -12.06
CA SER A 407 31.45 -7.42 -10.86
C SER A 407 31.91 -6.39 -9.81
N ALA A 408 32.62 -5.34 -10.24
CA ALA A 408 33.04 -4.25 -9.35
C ALA A 408 31.84 -3.48 -8.74
N LEU A 409 30.80 -3.24 -9.53
CA LEU A 409 29.55 -2.64 -9.04
C LEU A 409 28.78 -3.57 -8.11
N MET A 410 28.79 -4.88 -8.36
CA MET A 410 28.12 -5.87 -7.51
C MET A 410 28.75 -5.95 -6.13
N VAL A 411 30.09 -5.92 -6.04
CA VAL A 411 30.81 -5.87 -4.75
C VAL A 411 30.40 -4.61 -3.96
N LYS A 412 30.25 -3.47 -4.64
CA LYS A 412 29.74 -2.24 -3.99
C LYS A 412 28.30 -2.40 -3.52
N VAL A 413 27.42 -3.01 -4.32
CA VAL A 413 26.02 -3.26 -3.91
C VAL A 413 25.94 -4.15 -2.68
N LYS A 414 26.74 -5.22 -2.62
CA LYS A 414 26.78 -6.14 -1.47
C LYS A 414 27.33 -5.49 -0.18
N SER A 415 28.13 -4.43 -0.29
CA SER A 415 28.62 -3.70 0.87
C SER A 415 27.67 -2.63 1.40
N LEU A 416 26.60 -2.30 0.65
CA LEU A 416 25.57 -1.37 1.10
C LEU A 416 24.68 -2.02 2.18
N LYS A 417 24.28 -1.22 3.18
CA LYS A 417 23.30 -1.66 4.20
C LYS A 417 21.94 -1.99 3.58
N ASN A 418 21.49 -1.16 2.64
CA ASN A 418 20.31 -1.40 1.83
C ASN A 418 20.56 -0.86 0.41
N PRO A 419 20.60 -1.73 -0.62
CA PRO A 419 20.85 -1.32 -1.99
C PRO A 419 19.70 -0.51 -2.60
N LEU A 420 18.52 -0.50 -1.98
CA LEU A 420 17.32 0.22 -2.46
C LEU A 420 17.21 1.65 -1.94
N ASP A 421 18.11 2.08 -1.04
CA ASP A 421 18.03 3.43 -0.45
C ASP A 421 18.09 4.52 -1.53
N PRO A 422 17.24 5.58 -1.42
CA PRO A 422 17.15 6.64 -2.42
C PRO A 422 18.32 7.65 -2.38
N GLU A 423 19.16 7.62 -1.35
CA GLU A 423 20.20 8.63 -1.10
C GLU A 423 21.50 8.41 -1.91
N GLY A 424 22.18 9.51 -2.25
CA GLY A 424 23.58 9.53 -2.73
C GLY A 424 23.85 8.89 -4.11
N ASP A 425 25.05 8.30 -4.25
CA ASP A 425 25.55 7.62 -5.46
C ASP A 425 24.84 6.29 -5.78
N ASN A 426 24.01 5.78 -4.85
CA ASN A 426 23.36 4.46 -4.97
C ASN A 426 22.45 4.39 -6.20
N ARG A 427 21.75 5.48 -6.54
CA ARG A 427 20.92 5.55 -7.76
C ARG A 427 21.74 5.38 -9.03
N LYS A 428 22.94 5.96 -9.08
CA LYS A 428 23.86 5.83 -10.24
C LYS A 428 24.38 4.40 -10.35
N ILE A 429 24.75 3.80 -9.21
CA ILE A 429 25.17 2.40 -9.14
C ILE A 429 24.06 1.48 -9.66
N ARG A 430 22.84 1.58 -9.14
CA ARG A 430 21.69 0.78 -9.59
C ARG A 430 21.42 0.93 -11.09
N ARG A 431 21.47 2.15 -11.62
CA ARG A 431 21.22 2.42 -13.05
C ARG A 431 22.31 1.83 -13.96
N THR A 432 23.59 1.97 -13.62
CA THR A 432 24.67 1.41 -14.44
C THR A 432 24.66 -0.11 -14.36
N LEU A 433 24.54 -0.67 -13.17
CA LEU A 433 24.45 -2.12 -12.96
C LEU A 433 23.22 -2.70 -13.66
N GLY A 434 22.08 -2.02 -13.60
CA GLY A 434 20.86 -2.42 -14.30
C GLY A 434 21.00 -2.51 -15.82
N ARG A 435 21.77 -1.61 -16.45
CA ARG A 435 22.06 -1.69 -17.90
C ARG A 435 22.80 -2.99 -18.25
N HIS A 436 23.86 -3.28 -17.52
CA HIS A 436 24.63 -4.52 -17.72
C HIS A 436 23.82 -5.77 -17.37
N TYR A 437 22.96 -5.70 -16.35
CA TYR A 437 22.04 -6.78 -16.01
C TYR A 437 21.10 -7.11 -17.18
N TRP A 438 20.53 -6.10 -17.84
CA TRP A 438 19.65 -6.33 -18.99
C TRP A 438 20.38 -6.84 -20.22
N ASP A 439 21.58 -6.33 -20.51
CA ASP A 439 22.47 -6.92 -21.53
C ASP A 439 22.69 -8.42 -21.24
N MET A 440 22.98 -8.76 -19.97
CA MET A 440 23.20 -10.14 -19.53
C MET A 440 21.94 -11.00 -19.65
N TYR A 441 20.80 -10.46 -19.23
CA TYR A 441 19.51 -11.13 -19.28
C TYR A 441 19.13 -11.47 -20.72
N GLN A 442 19.30 -10.53 -21.65
CA GLN A 442 18.99 -10.72 -23.06
C GLN A 442 19.85 -11.85 -23.68
N GLU A 443 21.16 -11.83 -23.46
CA GLU A 443 22.07 -12.89 -23.95
C GLU A 443 21.73 -14.27 -23.36
N CYS A 444 21.47 -14.32 -22.05
CA CYS A 444 21.02 -15.54 -21.38
C CYS A 444 19.69 -16.05 -21.96
N PHE A 445 18.76 -15.17 -22.29
CA PHE A 445 17.47 -15.54 -22.87
C PHE A 445 17.60 -16.07 -24.31
N ILE A 446 18.46 -15.48 -25.14
CA ILE A 446 18.75 -15.98 -26.50
C ILE A 446 19.34 -17.40 -26.44
N LYS A 447 20.26 -17.64 -25.52
CA LYS A 447 20.83 -18.98 -25.28
C LYS A 447 19.80 -19.94 -24.72
N TYR A 448 18.95 -19.50 -23.79
CA TYR A 448 17.82 -20.28 -23.27
C TYR A 448 16.88 -20.78 -24.39
N MET A 449 16.58 -19.92 -25.36
CA MET A 449 15.79 -20.28 -26.54
C MET A 449 16.52 -21.29 -27.44
N SER A 450 17.81 -21.07 -27.70
CA SER A 450 18.65 -21.96 -28.52
C SER A 450 18.88 -23.34 -27.89
N SER A 451 18.89 -23.43 -26.56
CA SER A 451 19.12 -24.67 -25.79
C SER A 451 17.84 -25.44 -25.46
N ASN A 452 16.70 -25.16 -26.12
CA ASN A 452 15.40 -25.77 -25.86
C ASN A 452 15.03 -25.73 -24.35
N ARG A 453 15.25 -24.57 -23.71
CA ARG A 453 14.99 -24.31 -22.28
C ARG A 453 15.85 -25.12 -21.30
N ASN A 454 16.85 -25.84 -21.78
CA ASN A 454 17.80 -26.57 -20.93
C ASN A 454 18.96 -25.64 -20.52
N VAL A 455 18.82 -24.99 -19.38
CA VAL A 455 19.80 -24.05 -18.84
C VAL A 455 20.14 -24.37 -17.38
N PRO A 456 21.31 -23.93 -16.86
CA PRO A 456 21.62 -24.06 -15.45
C PRO A 456 20.54 -23.44 -14.56
N LYS A 457 20.29 -24.05 -13.39
CA LYS A 457 19.23 -23.60 -12.48
C LYS A 457 19.31 -22.12 -12.10
N PRO A 458 20.50 -21.54 -11.80
CA PRO A 458 20.62 -20.10 -11.55
C PRO A 458 20.11 -19.21 -12.70
N VAL A 459 20.33 -19.63 -13.95
CA VAL A 459 19.87 -18.89 -15.14
C VAL A 459 18.34 -18.95 -15.26
N GLU A 460 17.74 -20.11 -15.02
CA GLU A 460 16.29 -20.26 -14.99
C GLU A 460 15.65 -19.35 -13.93
N LEU A 461 16.21 -19.33 -12.71
CA LEU A 461 15.72 -18.49 -11.62
C LEU A 461 15.90 -16.99 -11.92
N MET A 462 17.00 -16.60 -12.58
CA MET A 462 17.20 -15.22 -13.03
C MET A 462 16.12 -14.79 -14.02
N LEU A 463 15.90 -15.59 -15.06
CA LEU A 463 14.92 -15.27 -16.10
C LEU A 463 13.49 -15.24 -15.56
N LYS A 464 13.18 -16.05 -14.54
CA LYS A 464 11.82 -16.11 -13.97
C LYS A 464 11.57 -15.08 -12.86
N TYR A 465 12.52 -14.89 -11.96
CA TYR A 465 12.31 -14.15 -10.70
C TYR A 465 13.22 -12.93 -10.53
N GLY A 466 14.19 -12.72 -11.40
CA GLY A 466 15.23 -11.71 -11.21
C GLY A 466 16.30 -12.12 -10.19
N TYR A 467 16.37 -13.41 -9.85
CA TYR A 467 17.43 -13.96 -9.00
C TYR A 467 18.81 -13.79 -9.64
N PHE A 468 19.85 -13.57 -8.83
CA PHE A 468 21.20 -13.43 -9.36
C PHE A 468 22.27 -14.07 -8.48
N ASP A 469 22.12 -13.97 -7.16
CA ASP A 469 23.13 -14.39 -6.20
C ASP A 469 22.48 -14.84 -4.89
N GLU A 470 22.92 -15.98 -4.39
CA GLU A 470 22.42 -16.65 -3.19
C GLU A 470 22.64 -15.85 -1.90
N THR A 471 23.55 -14.86 -1.90
CA THR A 471 23.82 -13.99 -0.75
C THR A 471 22.91 -12.76 -0.68
N LEU A 472 22.17 -12.46 -1.76
CA LEU A 472 21.30 -11.28 -1.84
C LEU A 472 19.87 -11.53 -1.37
N VAL A 473 19.47 -12.80 -1.24
CA VAL A 473 18.13 -13.26 -0.88
C VAL A 473 18.17 -14.11 0.39
N ASP A 474 17.04 -14.21 1.08
CA ASP A 474 16.92 -15.01 2.30
C ASP A 474 16.61 -16.49 1.98
N ASP A 475 16.89 -17.39 2.93
CA ASP A 475 16.73 -18.84 2.77
C ASP A 475 15.30 -19.25 2.39
N SER A 476 14.29 -18.57 2.94
CA SER A 476 12.88 -18.81 2.59
C SER A 476 12.56 -18.42 1.13
N GLN A 477 13.21 -17.37 0.62
CA GLN A 477 13.07 -16.92 -0.77
C GLN A 477 13.73 -17.91 -1.73
N ILE A 478 14.94 -18.39 -1.38
CA ILE A 478 15.64 -19.41 -2.16
C ILE A 478 14.82 -20.69 -2.22
N ALA A 479 14.37 -21.20 -1.06
CA ALA A 479 13.59 -22.42 -0.99
C ALA A 479 12.30 -22.31 -1.82
N PHE A 480 11.60 -21.18 -1.73
CA PHE A 480 10.40 -20.93 -2.53
C PHE A 480 10.70 -20.91 -4.04
N MET A 481 11.63 -20.08 -4.50
CA MET A 481 11.93 -19.93 -5.93
C MET A 481 12.44 -21.25 -6.56
N TYR A 482 13.19 -22.04 -5.80
CA TYR A 482 13.72 -23.32 -6.27
C TYR A 482 12.61 -24.38 -6.39
N THR A 483 11.67 -24.41 -5.44
CA THR A 483 10.65 -25.47 -5.36
C THR A 483 9.36 -25.13 -6.12
N GLN A 484 9.04 -23.84 -6.25
CA GLN A 484 7.81 -23.38 -6.89
C GLN A 484 7.84 -23.64 -8.39
N LYS A 485 6.97 -24.55 -8.84
CA LYS A 485 6.77 -24.86 -10.25
C LYS A 485 5.37 -24.45 -10.68
N ASP A 486 5.27 -23.80 -11.82
CA ASP A 486 3.98 -23.58 -12.45
C ASP A 486 3.54 -24.86 -13.17
N PRO A 487 2.23 -25.16 -13.22
CA PRO A 487 1.73 -26.32 -13.95
C PRO A 487 2.15 -26.23 -15.42
N ALA A 488 2.86 -27.25 -15.92
CA ALA A 488 3.38 -27.25 -17.29
C ALA A 488 2.27 -27.12 -18.36
N ASN A 489 1.04 -27.57 -18.04
CA ASN A 489 -0.12 -27.57 -18.94
C ASN A 489 -1.28 -26.74 -18.37
N PHE A 490 -1.00 -25.55 -17.85
CA PHE A 490 -2.06 -24.62 -17.45
C PHE A 490 -2.84 -24.16 -18.68
N THR A 491 -4.13 -24.52 -18.75
CA THR A 491 -5.06 -24.08 -19.80
C THR A 491 -6.06 -23.12 -19.16
N SER A 492 -6.15 -21.91 -19.71
CA SER A 492 -7.04 -20.86 -19.25
C SER A 492 -7.64 -20.15 -20.45
N ASN A 493 -8.86 -19.65 -20.29
CA ASN A 493 -9.49 -18.73 -21.24
C ASN A 493 -8.97 -17.29 -21.10
N VAL A 494 -8.21 -16.98 -20.06
CA VAL A 494 -7.49 -15.73 -19.88
C VAL A 494 -6.06 -15.90 -20.39
N PRO A 495 -5.59 -15.07 -21.36
CA PRO A 495 -4.24 -15.20 -21.90
C PRO A 495 -3.21 -14.68 -20.89
N ILE A 496 -2.63 -15.60 -20.11
CA ILE A 496 -1.61 -15.30 -19.10
C ILE A 496 -0.27 -15.90 -19.51
N SER A 497 0.76 -15.07 -19.59
CA SER A 497 2.12 -15.48 -19.95
C SER A 497 3.12 -15.09 -18.86
N LEU A 498 4.03 -16.00 -18.52
CA LEU A 498 5.27 -15.61 -17.84
C LEU A 498 6.11 -14.74 -18.77
N GLY A 499 6.98 -13.91 -18.22
CA GLY A 499 7.80 -13.00 -19.01
C GLY A 499 8.65 -13.71 -20.07
N THR A 500 9.19 -14.87 -19.74
CA THR A 500 9.92 -15.73 -20.70
C THR A 500 9.03 -16.26 -21.82
N GLU A 501 7.80 -16.70 -21.50
CA GLU A 501 6.83 -17.18 -22.48
C GLU A 501 6.35 -16.04 -23.39
N TRP A 502 6.19 -14.84 -22.85
CA TRP A 502 5.85 -13.64 -23.61
C TRP A 502 6.92 -13.31 -24.66
N LEU A 503 8.17 -13.24 -24.21
CA LEU A 503 9.32 -12.99 -25.09
C LEU A 503 9.46 -14.08 -26.16
N GLU A 504 9.18 -15.34 -25.82
CA GLU A 504 9.16 -16.46 -26.77
C GLU A 504 8.06 -16.30 -27.82
N LYS A 505 6.84 -15.91 -27.44
CA LYS A 505 5.74 -15.63 -28.39
C LYS A 505 6.11 -14.53 -29.39
N VAL A 506 6.75 -13.46 -28.90
CA VAL A 506 7.22 -12.35 -29.76
C VAL A 506 8.33 -12.83 -30.70
N HIS A 507 9.30 -13.59 -30.19
CA HIS A 507 10.38 -14.17 -30.98
C HIS A 507 9.84 -15.08 -32.11
N LYS A 508 8.83 -15.91 -31.81
CA LYS A 508 8.16 -16.79 -32.78
C LYS A 508 7.17 -16.07 -33.71
N ARG A 509 6.95 -14.77 -33.52
CA ARG A 509 5.95 -13.95 -34.24
C ARG A 509 4.51 -14.43 -34.08
N GLU A 510 4.21 -15.10 -32.97
CA GLU A 510 2.84 -15.49 -32.60
C GLU A 510 2.01 -14.27 -32.19
N VAL A 511 2.69 -13.25 -31.64
CA VAL A 511 2.10 -11.96 -31.25
C VAL A 511 2.94 -10.80 -31.81
N PRO A 512 2.32 -9.63 -32.11
CA PRO A 512 3.07 -8.47 -32.56
C PRO A 512 3.93 -7.88 -31.45
N THR A 513 4.94 -7.07 -31.79
CA THR A 513 5.75 -6.33 -30.81
C THR A 513 4.95 -5.22 -30.13
N SER A 514 5.41 -4.78 -28.96
CA SER A 514 4.76 -3.73 -28.15
C SER A 514 5.04 -2.32 -28.67
N LEU A 515 4.16 -1.38 -28.33
CA LEU A 515 4.48 0.03 -28.50
C LEU A 515 5.57 0.45 -27.49
N ASP A 516 6.44 1.36 -27.91
CA ASP A 516 7.41 1.98 -27.01
C ASP A 516 6.80 3.11 -26.15
N GLU A 517 7.60 3.72 -25.26
CA GLU A 517 7.15 4.83 -24.39
C GLU A 517 6.64 6.06 -25.18
N MET A 518 6.98 6.17 -26.48
CA MET A 518 6.52 7.25 -27.37
C MET A 518 5.31 6.84 -28.23
N GLY A 519 4.79 5.62 -28.05
CA GLY A 519 3.67 5.07 -28.80
C GLY A 519 4.03 4.59 -30.21
N GLN A 520 5.32 4.35 -30.49
CA GLN A 520 5.79 3.88 -31.79
C GLN A 520 5.84 2.35 -31.84
N ASN A 521 5.42 1.78 -32.97
CA ASN A 521 5.57 0.34 -33.22
C ASN A 521 6.93 0.02 -33.87
N PHE A 522 7.25 -1.27 -33.98
CA PHE A 522 8.51 -1.75 -34.57
C PHE A 522 8.74 -1.20 -35.98
N PHE A 523 7.70 -1.22 -36.82
CA PHE A 523 7.76 -0.70 -38.19
C PHE A 523 8.12 0.79 -38.23
N GLU A 524 7.47 1.61 -37.41
CA GLU A 524 7.71 3.05 -37.32
C GLU A 524 9.13 3.35 -36.86
N LYS A 525 9.63 2.59 -35.87
CA LYS A 525 10.99 2.75 -35.38
C LYS A 525 12.05 2.36 -36.41
N VAL A 526 11.89 1.20 -37.05
CA VAL A 526 12.81 0.74 -38.12
C VAL A 526 12.85 1.77 -39.25
N LYS A 527 11.69 2.30 -39.65
CA LYS A 527 11.60 3.36 -40.67
C LYS A 527 12.29 4.66 -40.24
N LEU A 528 12.16 5.04 -38.97
CA LEU A 528 12.74 6.27 -38.43
C LEU A 528 14.28 6.18 -38.29
N GLU A 529 14.80 5.02 -37.91
CA GLU A 529 16.23 4.72 -37.79
C GLU A 529 16.90 4.51 -39.15
N ASN A 530 16.16 3.99 -40.15
CA ASN A 530 16.69 3.65 -41.47
C ASN A 530 16.10 4.55 -42.58
N ARG A 531 16.20 5.88 -42.41
CA ARG A 531 15.64 6.87 -43.36
C ARG A 531 16.17 6.76 -44.80
N ASN A 532 17.31 6.10 -44.97
CA ASN A 532 17.95 5.88 -46.27
C ASN A 532 17.28 4.76 -47.08
N ILE A 533 16.40 3.95 -46.45
CA ILE A 533 15.66 2.86 -47.08
C ILE A 533 14.21 3.32 -47.29
N VAL A 534 13.68 3.16 -48.51
CA VAL A 534 12.30 3.52 -48.82
C VAL A 534 11.36 2.42 -48.34
N ILE A 535 10.90 2.54 -47.09
CA ILE A 535 9.97 1.59 -46.46
C ILE A 535 8.57 2.20 -46.45
N LYS A 536 7.63 1.64 -47.22
CA LYS A 536 6.23 2.11 -47.31
C LYS A 536 5.26 1.23 -46.53
N LYS A 537 5.48 -0.08 -46.49
CA LYS A 537 4.68 -1.09 -45.79
C LYS A 537 5.60 -2.04 -45.01
N GLU A 538 5.05 -2.75 -44.02
CA GLU A 538 5.83 -3.68 -43.18
C GLU A 538 6.50 -4.80 -44.01
N SER A 539 5.88 -5.22 -45.11
CA SER A 539 6.46 -6.15 -46.08
C SER A 539 7.73 -5.65 -46.78
N ASP A 540 7.98 -4.33 -46.77
CA ASP A 540 9.11 -3.72 -47.45
C ASP A 540 10.36 -3.67 -46.56
N ILE A 541 10.25 -4.09 -45.28
CA ILE A 541 11.41 -4.14 -44.38
C ILE A 541 12.34 -5.28 -44.82
N PRO A 542 13.65 -5.03 -45.04
CA PRO A 542 14.62 -6.08 -45.31
C PRO A 542 14.62 -7.17 -44.22
N PRO A 543 14.76 -8.47 -44.57
CA PRO A 543 14.83 -9.57 -43.60
C PRO A 543 15.95 -9.42 -42.56
N GLU A 544 17.03 -8.72 -42.91
CA GLU A 544 18.13 -8.41 -41.98
C GLU A 544 17.69 -7.46 -40.86
N LEU A 545 16.73 -6.57 -41.13
CA LEU A 545 16.20 -5.62 -40.14
C LEU A 545 14.98 -6.21 -39.41
N ASP A 546 14.20 -7.05 -40.08
CA ASP A 546 13.06 -7.77 -39.49
C ASP A 546 13.35 -9.27 -39.34
N ASN A 547 14.03 -9.64 -38.25
CA ASN A 547 14.30 -11.02 -37.85
C ASN A 547 13.88 -11.24 -36.37
N PRO A 548 13.82 -12.51 -35.89
CA PRO A 548 13.40 -12.80 -34.52
C PRO A 548 14.21 -12.08 -33.43
N GLU A 549 15.53 -11.93 -33.62
CA GLU A 549 16.41 -11.29 -32.65
C GLU A 549 16.21 -9.76 -32.60
N THR A 550 16.04 -9.11 -33.75
CA THR A 550 15.78 -7.66 -33.80
C THR A 550 14.42 -7.31 -33.20
N ARG A 551 13.39 -8.14 -33.44
CA ARG A 551 12.08 -8.00 -32.78
C ARG A 551 12.15 -8.22 -31.28
N LEU A 552 12.90 -9.21 -30.82
CA LEU A 552 13.12 -9.47 -29.40
C LEU A 552 13.82 -8.29 -28.72
N LYS A 553 14.91 -7.79 -29.32
CA LYS A 553 15.64 -6.61 -28.83
C LYS A 553 14.74 -5.38 -28.73
N PHE A 554 13.86 -5.18 -29.71
CA PHE A 554 12.86 -4.12 -29.65
C PHE A 554 11.86 -4.34 -28.51
N GLU A 555 11.37 -5.57 -28.30
CA GLU A 555 10.42 -5.88 -27.21
C GLU A 555 11.02 -5.63 -25.81
N PHE A 556 12.30 -5.97 -25.62
CA PHE A 556 13.03 -5.64 -24.39
C PHE A 556 13.01 -4.13 -24.11
N ALA A 557 13.40 -3.34 -25.10
CA ALA A 557 13.48 -1.88 -25.00
C ALA A 557 12.10 -1.20 -24.90
N SER A 558 11.07 -1.77 -25.53
CA SER A 558 9.74 -1.18 -25.60
C SER A 558 8.91 -1.52 -24.37
N LEU A 559 8.68 -2.80 -24.07
CA LEU A 559 7.79 -3.22 -22.97
C LEU A 559 8.56 -3.80 -21.79
N TYR A 560 9.45 -4.77 -22.02
CA TYR A 560 9.88 -5.68 -20.95
C TYR A 560 10.66 -4.97 -19.82
N GLU A 561 11.76 -4.28 -20.16
CA GLU A 561 12.61 -3.62 -19.18
C GLU A 561 11.89 -2.49 -18.45
N ALA A 562 11.15 -1.68 -19.21
CA ALA A 562 10.39 -0.56 -18.69
C ALA A 562 9.33 -1.01 -17.69
N ASN A 563 8.62 -2.10 -17.99
CA ASN A 563 7.57 -2.60 -17.10
C ASN A 563 8.12 -3.28 -15.86
N VAL A 564 9.24 -4.02 -15.92
CA VAL A 564 9.90 -4.55 -14.71
C VAL A 564 10.24 -3.43 -13.72
N ARG A 565 10.65 -2.27 -14.24
CA ARG A 565 10.87 -1.05 -13.45
C ARG A 565 9.56 -0.44 -12.93
N LEU A 566 8.54 -0.31 -13.76
CA LEU A 566 7.29 0.38 -13.41
C LEU A 566 6.42 -0.43 -12.43
N THR A 567 6.34 -1.76 -12.60
CA THR A 567 5.59 -2.66 -11.71
C THR A 567 6.15 -2.71 -10.29
N SER A 568 7.41 -2.29 -10.09
CA SER A 568 8.00 -2.16 -8.76
C SER A 568 7.29 -1.14 -7.85
N GLY A 569 6.52 -0.22 -8.44
CA GLY A 569 5.82 0.85 -7.71
C GLY A 569 6.69 2.03 -7.28
N SER A 570 8.02 1.87 -7.27
CA SER A 570 8.98 2.92 -6.94
C SER A 570 10.10 3.03 -7.98
N PRO A 571 9.87 3.66 -9.16
CA PRO A 571 10.88 3.76 -10.21
C PRO A 571 12.20 4.44 -9.79
N ALA A 572 12.19 5.25 -8.72
CA ALA A 572 13.38 5.92 -8.20
C ALA A 572 14.32 4.99 -7.42
N THR A 573 13.78 3.96 -6.76
CA THR A 573 14.51 2.98 -5.95
C THR A 573 14.63 1.63 -6.65
N HIS A 574 14.01 1.45 -7.81
CA HIS A 574 14.04 0.22 -8.59
C HIS A 574 15.46 -0.35 -8.77
N PHE A 575 15.56 -1.66 -8.53
CA PHE A 575 16.72 -2.48 -8.80
C PHE A 575 16.25 -3.77 -9.49
N PRO A 576 16.80 -4.16 -10.65
CA PRO A 576 16.28 -5.30 -11.41
C PRO A 576 16.69 -6.67 -10.86
N ILE A 577 17.66 -6.71 -9.94
CA ILE A 577 18.09 -7.92 -9.25
C ILE A 577 17.32 -8.06 -7.95
N LEU A 578 16.70 -9.22 -7.75
CA LEU A 578 15.96 -9.54 -6.54
C LEU A 578 16.90 -9.56 -5.34
N THR A 579 16.49 -8.88 -4.28
CA THR A 579 17.18 -8.87 -2.98
C THR A 579 16.16 -8.98 -1.86
N LYS A 580 16.60 -9.45 -0.69
CA LYS A 580 15.78 -9.52 0.52
C LYS A 580 15.08 -8.21 0.90
N PHE A 581 15.68 -7.06 0.53
CA PHE A 581 15.15 -5.73 0.84
C PHE A 581 13.90 -5.34 0.05
N HIS A 582 13.54 -6.09 -1.00
CA HIS A 582 12.32 -5.83 -1.78
C HIS A 582 11.05 -6.36 -1.12
N SER A 583 11.14 -7.40 -0.28
CA SER A 583 9.98 -8.08 0.28
C SER A 583 9.48 -7.37 1.54
N GLN A 584 8.22 -6.94 1.54
CA GLN A 584 7.50 -6.41 2.71
C GLN A 584 6.55 -7.45 3.32
N MET A 585 6.21 -8.49 2.55
CA MET A 585 5.46 -9.67 2.99
C MET A 585 6.20 -10.95 2.63
N ALA A 586 5.75 -12.07 3.18
CA ALA A 586 6.29 -13.39 2.86
C ALA A 586 6.19 -13.68 1.35
N ILE A 587 7.27 -14.23 0.78
CA ILE A 587 7.44 -14.38 -0.67
C ILE A 587 6.35 -15.26 -1.30
N ASP A 588 5.90 -16.29 -0.58
CA ASP A 588 4.85 -17.22 -0.95
C ASP A 588 3.48 -16.52 -1.07
N LYS A 589 3.18 -15.60 -0.15
CA LYS A 589 1.95 -14.79 -0.19
C LYS A 589 1.97 -13.74 -1.30
N SER A 590 3.16 -13.27 -1.67
CA SER A 590 3.29 -12.30 -2.77
C SER A 590 3.27 -12.95 -4.16
N TYR A 591 3.44 -14.27 -4.26
CA TYR A 591 3.60 -14.94 -5.55
C TYR A 591 2.31 -14.93 -6.37
N VAL A 592 2.39 -14.41 -7.58
CA VAL A 592 1.28 -14.38 -8.55
C VAL A 592 1.43 -15.57 -9.49
N SER A 593 0.73 -16.67 -9.18
CA SER A 593 0.61 -17.79 -10.13
C SER A 593 -0.40 -17.48 -11.23
N LYS A 594 -0.31 -18.16 -12.37
CA LYS A 594 -1.30 -18.03 -13.46
C LYS A 594 -2.73 -18.32 -12.98
N LYS A 595 -2.90 -19.31 -12.11
CA LYS A 595 -4.20 -19.69 -11.55
C LYS A 595 -4.79 -18.59 -10.66
N ILE A 596 -3.98 -18.03 -9.75
CA ILE A 596 -4.43 -16.94 -8.87
C ILE A 596 -4.86 -15.74 -9.71
N LEU A 597 -4.09 -15.39 -10.75
CA LEU A 597 -4.44 -14.27 -11.62
C LEU A 597 -5.71 -14.54 -12.45
N GLU A 598 -5.89 -15.76 -12.96
CA GLU A 598 -7.13 -16.17 -13.64
C GLU A 598 -8.35 -16.01 -12.72
N GLU A 599 -8.27 -16.50 -11.48
CA GLU A 599 -9.34 -16.37 -10.49
C GLU A 599 -9.68 -14.91 -10.21
N VAL A 600 -8.66 -14.06 -10.03
CA VAL A 600 -8.85 -12.61 -9.82
C VAL A 600 -9.55 -11.94 -11.02
N VAL A 601 -9.16 -12.29 -12.24
CA VAL A 601 -9.78 -11.72 -13.46
C VAL A 601 -11.24 -12.16 -13.57
N HIS A 602 -11.54 -13.44 -13.32
CA HIS A 602 -12.91 -13.95 -13.34
C HIS A 602 -13.78 -13.33 -12.24
N ASP A 603 -13.24 -13.15 -11.04
CA ASP A 603 -13.89 -12.46 -9.93
C ASP A 603 -14.32 -11.04 -10.31
N LEU A 604 -13.44 -10.29 -10.99
CA LEU A 604 -13.74 -8.93 -11.44
C LEU A 604 -14.77 -8.94 -12.58
N MET A 605 -14.67 -9.89 -13.52
CA MET A 605 -15.67 -10.07 -14.57
C MET A 605 -17.04 -10.52 -14.03
N ALA A 606 -17.08 -11.24 -12.91
CA ALA A 606 -18.31 -11.64 -12.25
C ALA A 606 -19.08 -10.44 -11.69
N VAL A 607 -18.40 -9.31 -11.43
CA VAL A 607 -19.02 -8.04 -11.06
C VAL A 607 -19.27 -7.18 -12.30
N ASP A 608 -18.25 -6.94 -13.13
CA ASP A 608 -18.30 -6.16 -14.37
C ASP A 608 -18.04 -7.04 -15.60
N TYR A 609 -19.10 -7.71 -16.06
CA TYR A 609 -19.02 -8.59 -17.23
C TYR A 609 -18.67 -7.85 -18.52
N SER A 610 -18.82 -6.52 -18.55
CA SER A 610 -18.67 -5.70 -19.75
C SER A 610 -17.24 -5.19 -19.99
N ILE A 611 -16.32 -5.46 -19.07
CA ILE A 611 -14.99 -4.82 -19.03
C ILE A 611 -14.10 -5.05 -20.26
N PHE A 612 -14.25 -6.21 -20.88
CA PHE A 612 -13.53 -6.59 -22.09
C PHE A 612 -14.41 -6.53 -23.35
N HIS A 613 -15.68 -6.11 -23.22
CA HIS A 613 -16.61 -6.02 -24.33
C HIS A 613 -16.46 -4.68 -25.06
N ARG A 614 -16.44 -4.76 -26.39
CA ARG A 614 -16.44 -3.58 -27.26
C ARG A 614 -17.13 -3.85 -28.57
N GLU A 615 -17.63 -2.78 -29.18
CA GLU A 615 -18.31 -2.86 -30.46
C GLU A 615 -17.31 -3.08 -31.60
N VAL A 616 -17.51 -4.16 -32.33
CA VAL A 616 -16.76 -4.52 -33.54
C VAL A 616 -17.71 -4.82 -34.69
N ILE A 617 -17.20 -4.72 -35.91
CA ILE A 617 -17.96 -5.06 -37.11
C ILE A 617 -17.70 -6.52 -37.44
N TYR A 618 -18.76 -7.33 -37.41
CA TYR A 618 -18.74 -8.72 -37.84
C TYR A 618 -19.20 -8.85 -39.28
N ASN A 619 -18.34 -9.42 -40.12
CA ASN A 619 -18.60 -9.72 -41.51
C ASN A 619 -18.36 -11.22 -41.74
N ASN A 620 -19.34 -11.92 -42.31
CA ASN A 620 -19.22 -13.30 -42.76
C ASN A 620 -20.00 -13.47 -44.06
N ASN A 621 -19.30 -13.29 -45.18
CA ASN A 621 -19.90 -13.34 -46.52
C ASN A 621 -20.44 -14.73 -46.87
N GLU A 622 -19.84 -15.81 -46.35
CA GLU A 622 -20.29 -17.19 -46.57
C GLU A 622 -21.67 -17.44 -45.95
N LEU A 623 -21.94 -16.79 -44.81
CA LEU A 623 -23.24 -16.85 -44.11
C LEU A 623 -24.20 -15.72 -44.53
N GLY A 624 -23.86 -14.94 -45.56
CA GLY A 624 -24.67 -13.79 -46.03
C GLY A 624 -24.70 -12.60 -45.07
N ILE A 625 -23.76 -12.52 -44.12
CA ILE A 625 -23.64 -11.44 -43.14
C ILE A 625 -22.63 -10.42 -43.66
N THR A 626 -23.12 -9.31 -44.22
CA THR A 626 -22.26 -8.30 -44.83
C THR A 626 -21.69 -7.31 -43.82
N LYS A 627 -22.48 -6.92 -42.81
CA LYS A 627 -22.07 -5.97 -41.76
C LYS A 627 -23.04 -6.00 -40.58
N GLU A 628 -22.61 -6.55 -39.44
CA GLU A 628 -23.36 -6.45 -38.18
C GLU A 628 -22.46 -5.93 -37.05
N PHE A 629 -22.98 -5.01 -36.25
CA PHE A 629 -22.27 -4.50 -35.07
C PHE A 629 -22.53 -5.43 -33.88
N ILE A 630 -21.46 -5.98 -33.31
CA ILE A 630 -21.53 -6.91 -32.19
C ILE A 630 -20.64 -6.46 -31.04
N GLN A 631 -21.03 -6.83 -29.82
CA GLN A 631 -20.24 -6.67 -28.61
C GLN A 631 -19.34 -7.89 -28.45
N LYS A 632 -18.07 -7.77 -28.85
CA LYS A 632 -17.09 -8.85 -28.77
C LYS A 632 -16.27 -8.72 -27.49
N CYS A 633 -16.17 -9.80 -26.73
CA CYS A 633 -15.28 -9.89 -25.57
C CYS A 633 -13.85 -10.14 -26.06
N VAL A 634 -12.92 -9.23 -25.78
CA VAL A 634 -11.50 -9.40 -26.09
C VAL A 634 -10.67 -9.14 -24.84
N ILE A 635 -10.25 -10.23 -24.20
CA ILE A 635 -9.45 -10.20 -22.97
C ILE A 635 -8.01 -9.78 -23.32
N PRO A 636 -7.38 -8.85 -22.58
CA PRO A 636 -6.00 -8.44 -22.81
C PRO A 636 -5.00 -9.53 -22.41
N ASP A 637 -3.81 -9.50 -22.99
CA ASP A 637 -2.68 -10.32 -22.59
C ASP A 637 -2.17 -9.88 -21.21
N PHE A 638 -2.16 -10.80 -20.25
CA PHE A 638 -1.57 -10.59 -18.93
C PHE A 638 -0.14 -11.15 -18.90
N ILE A 639 0.83 -10.31 -18.53
CA ILE A 639 2.26 -10.65 -18.58
C ILE A 639 2.86 -10.54 -17.18
N LEU A 640 3.35 -11.66 -16.65
CA LEU A 640 4.03 -11.73 -15.36
C LEU A 640 5.54 -11.52 -15.55
N VAL A 641 6.06 -10.34 -15.19
CA VAL A 641 7.49 -9.99 -15.33
C VAL A 641 8.29 -10.30 -14.07
N PRO A 642 9.61 -10.56 -14.17
CA PRO A 642 10.51 -10.81 -13.03
C PRO A 642 10.71 -9.53 -12.20
N SER A 643 9.66 -9.15 -11.48
CA SER A 643 9.58 -7.93 -10.69
C SER A 643 8.83 -8.21 -9.39
N ILE A 644 9.13 -7.41 -8.39
CA ILE A 644 8.49 -7.41 -7.07
C ILE A 644 8.02 -5.99 -6.78
N GLY A 645 6.74 -5.81 -6.47
CA GLY A 645 6.19 -4.48 -6.26
C GLY A 645 4.68 -4.38 -6.14
N THR A 646 4.21 -3.13 -6.10
CA THR A 646 2.84 -2.76 -5.71
C THR A 646 1.98 -2.26 -6.86
N LYS A 647 2.48 -2.31 -8.12
CA LYS A 647 1.78 -1.74 -9.28
C LYS A 647 1.57 -2.75 -10.40
N VAL A 648 0.39 -2.70 -10.99
CA VAL A 648 0.05 -3.36 -12.26
C VAL A 648 -0.03 -2.28 -13.33
N MET A 649 0.63 -2.53 -14.46
CA MET A 649 0.76 -1.56 -15.54
C MET A 649 -0.17 -1.96 -16.69
N MET A 650 -1.15 -1.11 -17.00
CA MET A 650 -1.82 -1.15 -18.29
C MET A 650 -0.89 -0.50 -19.31
N TRP A 651 -0.21 -1.33 -20.12
CA TRP A 651 0.83 -0.86 -21.04
C TRP A 651 0.26 -0.31 -22.34
N GLN A 652 -0.68 -1.05 -22.94
CA GLN A 652 -1.37 -0.64 -24.16
C GLN A 652 -2.77 -1.24 -24.20
N ASP A 653 -3.72 -0.48 -24.71
CA ASP A 653 -5.12 -0.85 -24.81
C ASP A 653 -5.43 -1.70 -26.06
N LEU A 654 -4.67 -1.52 -27.14
CA LEU A 654 -4.76 -2.26 -28.40
C LEU A 654 -3.36 -2.64 -28.91
N SER A 655 -3.15 -3.91 -29.26
CA SER A 655 -1.88 -4.39 -29.85
C SER A 655 -1.71 -4.01 -31.31
N ILE A 656 -2.81 -3.77 -32.01
CA ILE A 656 -2.80 -3.18 -33.36
C ILE A 656 -3.34 -1.77 -33.21
N HIS A 657 -2.44 -0.78 -33.15
CA HIS A 657 -2.81 0.62 -32.88
C HIS A 657 -3.59 1.28 -34.03
N ARG A 658 -3.36 0.86 -35.29
CA ARG A 658 -4.01 1.43 -36.47
C ARG A 658 -4.25 0.36 -37.54
N GLY A 659 -5.35 0.51 -38.28
CA GLY A 659 -5.69 -0.34 -39.43
C GLY A 659 -6.77 -1.38 -39.15
N ALA A 660 -6.95 -2.30 -40.09
CA ALA A 660 -7.94 -3.38 -39.99
C ALA A 660 -7.61 -4.30 -38.81
N GLY A 661 -8.65 -4.76 -38.08
CA GLY A 661 -8.48 -5.62 -36.90
C GLY A 661 -8.02 -4.90 -35.63
N SER A 662 -7.77 -3.58 -35.67
CA SER A 662 -7.35 -2.79 -34.50
C SER A 662 -8.30 -2.95 -33.32
N LYS A 663 -9.60 -2.74 -33.51
CA LYS A 663 -10.64 -2.89 -32.47
C LYS A 663 -10.80 -4.33 -31.96
N GLU A 664 -10.29 -5.31 -32.68
CA GLU A 664 -10.34 -6.72 -32.31
C GLU A 664 -9.06 -7.21 -31.64
N SER A 665 -7.99 -6.38 -31.64
CA SER A 665 -6.69 -6.75 -31.11
C SER A 665 -6.62 -6.65 -29.57
N PRO A 666 -6.00 -7.60 -28.86
CA PRO A 666 -5.92 -7.56 -27.40
C PRO A 666 -5.02 -6.41 -26.92
N GLY A 667 -5.29 -5.91 -25.71
CA GLY A 667 -4.36 -5.02 -25.00
C GLY A 667 -3.31 -5.80 -24.20
N ARG A 668 -2.47 -5.10 -23.43
CA ARG A 668 -1.41 -5.70 -22.60
C ARG A 668 -1.41 -5.11 -21.20
N ILE A 669 -1.49 -5.99 -20.21
CA ILE A 669 -1.42 -5.66 -18.80
C ILE A 669 -0.25 -6.41 -18.18
N VAL A 670 0.66 -5.69 -17.55
CA VAL A 670 1.92 -6.23 -17.02
C VAL A 670 1.91 -6.18 -15.50
N LEU A 671 2.25 -7.29 -14.86
CA LEU A 671 2.20 -7.49 -13.42
C LEU A 671 3.57 -7.97 -12.90
N PRO A 672 3.95 -7.61 -11.68
CA PRO A 672 5.07 -8.26 -11.02
C PRO A 672 4.72 -9.71 -10.69
N ILE A 673 5.68 -10.63 -10.87
CA ILE A 673 5.53 -12.02 -10.41
C ILE A 673 5.40 -12.11 -8.87
N PHE A 674 5.88 -11.10 -8.15
CA PHE A 674 5.68 -10.92 -6.71
C PHE A 674 4.90 -9.62 -6.41
N ALA A 675 3.60 -9.72 -6.20
CA ALA A 675 2.74 -8.58 -5.85
C ALA A 675 2.81 -8.28 -4.34
N GLN A 676 3.17 -7.05 -3.99
CA GLN A 676 3.30 -6.56 -2.61
C GLN A 676 2.03 -5.78 -2.21
N GLY A 677 0.87 -6.44 -2.20
CA GLY A 677 -0.41 -5.81 -1.88
C GLY A 677 -1.59 -6.71 -2.22
N ASP A 678 -2.81 -6.17 -2.14
CA ASP A 678 -4.00 -6.89 -2.58
C ASP A 678 -4.05 -6.97 -4.11
N LEU A 679 -3.82 -8.16 -4.65
CA LEU A 679 -3.78 -8.41 -6.09
C LEU A 679 -5.09 -8.02 -6.78
N LYS A 680 -6.24 -8.27 -6.14
CA LYS A 680 -7.55 -7.96 -6.72
C LYS A 680 -7.74 -6.46 -6.93
N THR A 681 -7.41 -5.65 -5.92
CA THR A 681 -7.40 -4.19 -6.01
C THR A 681 -6.42 -3.70 -7.08
N MET A 682 -5.19 -4.25 -7.10
CA MET A 682 -4.16 -3.87 -8.08
C MET A 682 -4.59 -4.16 -9.53
N VAL A 683 -5.22 -5.31 -9.78
CA VAL A 683 -5.74 -5.67 -11.11
C VAL A 683 -6.94 -4.79 -11.47
N ALA A 684 -7.86 -4.55 -10.53
CA ALA A 684 -9.00 -3.67 -10.77
C ALA A 684 -8.58 -2.23 -11.15
N ASP A 685 -7.48 -1.71 -10.59
CA ASP A 685 -6.96 -0.37 -10.92
C ASP A 685 -6.48 -0.33 -12.38
N ALA A 686 -5.74 -1.36 -12.79
CA ALA A 686 -5.26 -1.49 -14.16
C ALA A 686 -6.41 -1.68 -15.14
N LEU A 687 -7.45 -2.42 -14.76
CA LEU A 687 -8.63 -2.61 -15.60
C LEU A 687 -9.49 -1.33 -15.72
N ALA A 688 -9.54 -0.51 -14.69
CA ALA A 688 -10.16 0.82 -14.77
C ALA A 688 -9.42 1.70 -15.79
N ALA A 689 -8.09 1.76 -15.69
CA ALA A 689 -7.27 2.49 -16.64
C ALA A 689 -7.40 1.93 -18.07
N PHE A 690 -7.45 0.60 -18.21
CA PHE A 690 -7.65 -0.09 -19.49
C PHE A 690 -8.98 0.31 -20.12
N ARG A 691 -10.08 0.24 -19.38
CA ARG A 691 -11.40 0.64 -19.85
C ARG A 691 -11.43 2.09 -20.32
N TRP A 692 -10.82 2.98 -19.55
CA TRP A 692 -10.76 4.41 -19.87
C TRP A 692 -10.04 4.67 -21.19
N GLU A 693 -8.81 4.15 -21.34
CA GLU A 693 -8.01 4.37 -22.55
C GLU A 693 -8.58 3.63 -23.76
N LEU A 694 -9.05 2.39 -23.58
CA LEU A 694 -9.70 1.62 -24.64
C LEU A 694 -10.92 2.36 -25.22
N THR A 695 -11.74 2.96 -24.35
CA THR A 695 -12.90 3.76 -24.79
C THR A 695 -12.45 4.94 -25.65
N LYS A 696 -11.40 5.65 -25.23
CA LYS A 696 -10.83 6.76 -26.01
C LYS A 696 -10.32 6.32 -27.37
N SER A 697 -9.57 5.22 -27.43
CA SER A 697 -9.03 4.70 -28.68
C SER A 697 -10.11 4.22 -29.65
N ILE A 698 -11.17 3.59 -29.15
CA ILE A 698 -12.28 3.09 -29.99
C ILE A 698 -13.09 4.25 -30.60
N LEU A 699 -13.34 5.30 -29.81
CA LEU A 699 -14.13 6.46 -30.23
C LEU A 699 -13.29 7.48 -31.02
N GLY A 700 -11.96 7.43 -30.93
CA GLY A 700 -11.07 8.34 -31.63
C GLY A 700 -11.38 9.79 -31.27
N ALA A 701 -11.67 10.64 -32.24
CA ALA A 701 -11.98 12.06 -32.01
C ALA A 701 -13.29 12.29 -31.22
N GLU A 702 -14.19 11.31 -31.13
CA GLU A 702 -15.49 11.44 -30.48
C GLU A 702 -15.48 11.09 -28.98
N TRP A 703 -14.31 10.77 -28.41
CA TRP A 703 -14.21 10.26 -27.03
C TRP A 703 -14.80 11.17 -25.94
N ASN A 704 -14.84 12.49 -26.20
CA ASN A 704 -15.39 13.51 -25.29
C ASN A 704 -16.63 14.21 -25.86
N ASN A 705 -17.30 13.60 -26.85
CA ASN A 705 -18.47 14.20 -27.47
C ASN A 705 -19.74 13.85 -26.65
N VAL A 706 -20.29 14.83 -25.93
CA VAL A 706 -21.53 14.67 -25.16
C VAL A 706 -22.74 14.29 -26.03
N GLY A 707 -22.71 14.61 -27.33
CA GLY A 707 -23.74 14.18 -28.28
C GLY A 707 -23.73 12.67 -28.56
N ASN A 708 -22.62 11.99 -28.31
CA ASN A 708 -22.48 10.53 -28.41
C ASN A 708 -22.10 9.96 -27.02
N PRO A 709 -23.10 9.64 -26.17
CA PRO A 709 -22.85 9.27 -24.78
C PRO A 709 -21.92 8.07 -24.64
N SER A 710 -20.83 8.26 -23.91
CA SER A 710 -19.84 7.24 -23.58
C SER A 710 -19.39 7.41 -22.13
N ILE A 711 -18.73 6.40 -21.57
CA ILE A 711 -18.22 6.49 -20.20
C ILE A 711 -17.24 7.66 -20.05
N THR A 712 -16.39 7.90 -21.04
CA THR A 712 -15.41 8.99 -21.00
C THR A 712 -16.08 10.35 -21.17
N ALA A 713 -17.02 10.50 -22.11
CA ALA A 713 -17.72 11.78 -22.31
C ALA A 713 -18.59 12.16 -21.10
N ASP A 714 -19.44 11.24 -20.60
CA ASP A 714 -20.33 11.51 -19.46
C ASP A 714 -19.52 11.77 -18.18
N TYR A 715 -18.38 11.08 -17.98
CA TYR A 715 -17.54 11.24 -16.79
C TYR A 715 -16.67 12.50 -16.83
N THR A 716 -16.10 12.85 -18.00
CA THR A 716 -15.38 14.11 -18.18
C THR A 716 -16.32 15.31 -18.04
N ASP A 717 -17.55 15.24 -18.55
CA ASP A 717 -18.58 16.26 -18.32
C ASP A 717 -18.90 16.42 -16.82
N TYR A 718 -19.04 15.30 -16.10
CA TYR A 718 -19.21 15.31 -14.65
C TYR A 718 -18.05 16.03 -13.94
N ILE A 719 -16.79 15.69 -14.24
CA ILE A 719 -15.61 16.33 -13.63
C ILE A 719 -15.58 17.83 -13.93
N GLN A 720 -15.94 18.25 -15.15
CA GLN A 720 -15.90 19.66 -15.55
C GLN A 720 -17.03 20.49 -14.92
N PHE A 721 -18.23 19.92 -14.81
CA PHE A 721 -19.44 20.66 -14.46
C PHE A 721 -20.06 20.30 -13.10
N PHE A 722 -19.40 19.48 -12.26
CA PHE A 722 -19.92 19.07 -10.94
C PHE A 722 -20.39 20.25 -10.06
N LYS A 723 -19.72 21.41 -10.12
CA LYS A 723 -20.10 22.61 -9.35
C LYS A 723 -21.52 23.12 -9.69
N LYS A 724 -21.92 22.99 -10.97
CA LYS A 724 -23.25 23.41 -11.47
C LYS A 724 -24.30 22.31 -11.38
N ASN A 725 -23.92 21.08 -11.03
CA ASN A 725 -24.83 19.95 -10.98
C ASN A 725 -25.85 20.10 -9.83
N LYS A 726 -27.14 19.93 -10.13
CA LYS A 726 -28.23 20.08 -9.15
C LYS A 726 -28.41 18.83 -8.27
N ASP A 727 -27.92 17.67 -8.72
CA ASP A 727 -28.00 16.40 -7.98
C ASP A 727 -26.91 16.26 -6.90
N LEU A 728 -26.03 17.26 -6.74
CA LEU A 728 -24.98 17.29 -5.72
C LEU A 728 -25.25 18.39 -4.68
N SER A 729 -25.15 18.04 -3.39
CA SER A 729 -25.23 19.01 -2.30
C SER A 729 -24.01 19.94 -2.27
N MET A 730 -24.11 21.08 -1.59
CA MET A 730 -23.00 22.04 -1.48
C MET A 730 -21.78 21.42 -0.79
N GLU A 731 -22.00 20.65 0.29
CA GLU A 731 -20.96 19.91 1.01
C GLU A 731 -20.24 18.88 0.11
N ILE A 732 -20.98 18.11 -0.69
CA ILE A 732 -20.39 17.14 -1.62
C ILE A 732 -19.55 17.86 -2.69
N LYS A 733 -20.00 19.03 -3.18
CA LYS A 733 -19.23 19.82 -4.15
C LYS A 733 -17.92 20.32 -3.56
N GLU A 734 -17.90 20.77 -2.31
CA GLU A 734 -16.66 21.20 -1.66
C GLU A 734 -15.70 20.03 -1.46
N LYS A 735 -16.21 18.88 -1.03
CA LYS A 735 -15.42 17.64 -0.90
C LYS A 735 -14.82 17.21 -2.24
N LEU A 736 -15.63 17.11 -3.30
CA LEU A 736 -15.17 16.76 -4.65
C LEU A 736 -14.12 17.75 -5.19
N ALA A 737 -14.28 19.04 -4.89
CA ALA A 737 -13.29 20.05 -5.30
C ALA A 737 -11.93 19.87 -4.59
N SER A 738 -11.93 19.28 -3.40
CA SER A 738 -10.71 18.90 -2.67
C SER A 738 -10.13 17.59 -3.21
N ASP A 739 -10.97 16.59 -3.39
CA ASP A 739 -10.59 15.25 -3.84
C ASP A 739 -9.99 15.30 -5.25
N PHE A 740 -10.63 16.02 -6.18
CA PHE A 740 -10.12 16.16 -7.56
C PHE A 740 -8.76 16.85 -7.65
N LYS A 741 -8.38 17.67 -6.65
CA LYS A 741 -7.03 18.27 -6.59
C LYS A 741 -5.94 17.29 -6.18
N ARG A 742 -6.29 16.17 -5.52
CA ARG A 742 -5.31 15.13 -5.14
C ARG A 742 -4.86 14.30 -6.34
N PHE A 743 -5.71 14.16 -7.36
CA PHE A 743 -5.42 13.35 -8.54
C PHE A 743 -4.77 14.19 -9.64
N ARG A 744 -3.91 13.55 -10.45
CA ARG A 744 -3.16 14.23 -11.51
C ARG A 744 -3.96 14.42 -12.80
N ASN A 745 -4.90 13.51 -13.08
CA ASN A 745 -5.69 13.49 -14.31
C ASN A 745 -7.06 12.82 -14.08
N ASP A 746 -7.98 13.02 -15.03
CA ASP A 746 -9.34 12.47 -15.00
C ASP A 746 -9.40 10.94 -14.92
N ARG A 747 -8.43 10.26 -15.55
CA ARG A 747 -8.33 8.79 -15.52
C ARG A 747 -8.08 8.27 -14.11
N ASP A 748 -7.23 8.94 -13.33
CA ASP A 748 -6.91 8.52 -11.97
C ASP A 748 -8.12 8.77 -11.03
N ILE A 749 -8.91 9.83 -11.28
CA ILE A 749 -10.19 10.07 -10.61
C ILE A 749 -11.20 8.96 -10.97
N PHE A 750 -11.30 8.61 -12.25
CA PHE A 750 -12.14 7.52 -12.73
C PHE A 750 -11.76 6.18 -12.10
N ALA A 751 -10.47 5.86 -12.04
CA ALA A 751 -9.98 4.62 -11.47
C ALA A 751 -10.33 4.50 -9.99
N ASN A 752 -10.19 5.58 -9.22
CA ASN A 752 -10.59 5.61 -7.81
C ASN A 752 -12.09 5.35 -7.64
N ASP A 753 -12.95 6.02 -8.40
CA ASP A 753 -14.40 5.80 -8.30
C ASP A 753 -14.79 4.40 -8.79
N TYR A 754 -14.10 3.88 -9.81
CA TYR A 754 -14.29 2.50 -10.29
C TYR A 754 -13.93 1.46 -9.21
N GLN A 755 -12.88 1.70 -8.41
CA GLN A 755 -12.60 0.84 -7.24
C GLN A 755 -13.75 0.83 -6.25
N LEU A 756 -14.29 2.00 -5.92
CA LEU A 756 -15.44 2.09 -5.02
C LEU A 756 -16.68 1.42 -5.61
N TRP A 757 -16.85 1.49 -6.94
CA TRP A 757 -17.92 0.80 -7.67
C TRP A 757 -17.83 -0.72 -7.52
N MET A 758 -16.64 -1.27 -7.76
CA MET A 758 -16.40 -2.72 -7.74
C MET A 758 -16.43 -3.27 -6.32
N LYS A 759 -15.89 -2.54 -5.34
CA LYS A 759 -15.74 -3.02 -3.95
C LYS A 759 -16.95 -2.76 -3.07
N TYR A 760 -17.61 -1.61 -3.20
CA TYR A 760 -18.67 -1.20 -2.27
C TYR A 760 -20.05 -1.19 -2.93
N GLU A 761 -20.18 -0.55 -4.09
CA GLU A 761 -21.50 -0.40 -4.74
C GLU A 761 -22.04 -1.74 -5.24
N ALA A 762 -21.16 -2.65 -5.69
CA ALA A 762 -21.52 -4.03 -6.04
C ALA A 762 -22.11 -4.81 -4.84
N ASP A 763 -21.71 -4.47 -3.62
CA ASP A 763 -22.26 -5.07 -2.39
C ASP A 763 -23.46 -4.33 -1.81
N GLY A 764 -23.89 -3.24 -2.46
CA GLY A 764 -25.00 -2.39 -2.02
C GLY A 764 -24.59 -1.32 -1.01
N VAL A 765 -23.29 -1.18 -0.72
CA VAL A 765 -22.74 -0.15 0.16
C VAL A 765 -22.52 1.14 -0.64
N GLN A 766 -23.25 2.20 -0.29
CA GLN A 766 -23.23 3.46 -1.03
C GLN A 766 -22.01 4.30 -0.64
N ARG A 767 -20.98 4.32 -1.49
CA ARG A 767 -19.77 5.16 -1.33
C ARG A 767 -19.66 6.23 -2.41
N LEU A 768 -20.26 6.00 -3.57
CA LEU A 768 -20.30 6.95 -4.67
C LEU A 768 -21.47 7.93 -4.53
N ASN A 769 -21.31 9.11 -5.11
CA ASN A 769 -22.43 10.05 -5.21
C ASN A 769 -23.43 9.60 -6.28
N LYS A 770 -24.64 10.19 -6.24
CA LYS A 770 -25.75 9.86 -7.13
C LYS A 770 -25.40 10.00 -8.62
N VAL A 771 -24.58 10.98 -8.99
CA VAL A 771 -24.22 11.26 -10.38
C VAL A 771 -23.29 10.17 -10.92
N VAL A 772 -22.20 9.87 -10.22
CA VAL A 772 -21.26 8.82 -10.60
C VAL A 772 -21.96 7.46 -10.66
N ARG A 773 -22.80 7.14 -9.66
CA ARG A 773 -23.62 5.92 -9.67
C ARG A 773 -24.47 5.82 -10.93
N GLY A 774 -25.12 6.91 -11.35
CA GLY A 774 -25.91 6.95 -12.57
C GLY A 774 -25.08 6.71 -13.84
N ILE A 775 -23.91 7.34 -13.94
CA ILE A 775 -22.98 7.17 -15.07
C ILE A 775 -22.48 5.72 -15.14
N PHE A 776 -22.02 5.17 -14.02
CA PHE A 776 -21.47 3.82 -13.97
C PHE A 776 -22.56 2.77 -14.20
N TYR A 777 -23.75 2.91 -13.62
CA TYR A 777 -24.83 1.96 -13.88
C TYR A 777 -25.24 1.91 -15.37
N ARG A 778 -25.12 3.04 -16.08
CA ARG A 778 -25.42 3.14 -17.52
C ARG A 778 -24.36 2.46 -18.39
N HIS A 779 -23.08 2.73 -18.11
CA HIS A 779 -21.96 2.34 -19.01
C HIS A 779 -21.12 1.16 -18.51
N ILE A 780 -21.17 0.88 -17.21
CA ILE A 780 -20.46 -0.19 -16.49
C ILE A 780 -21.50 -1.00 -15.68
N PRO A 781 -22.51 -1.58 -16.36
CA PRO A 781 -23.57 -2.27 -15.66
C PRO A 781 -23.01 -3.51 -14.95
N PHE A 782 -23.43 -3.71 -13.70
CA PHE A 782 -23.10 -4.92 -12.97
C PHE A 782 -23.63 -6.18 -13.69
N SER A 783 -23.05 -7.34 -13.38
CA SER A 783 -23.59 -8.64 -13.79
C SER A 783 -25.01 -8.85 -13.27
N LYS A 784 -25.77 -9.75 -13.89
CA LYS A 784 -27.17 -9.98 -13.52
C LYS A 784 -27.34 -10.29 -12.03
N GLN A 785 -26.52 -11.17 -11.49
CA GLN A 785 -26.57 -11.57 -10.07
C GLN A 785 -26.38 -10.37 -9.13
N VAL A 786 -25.41 -9.51 -9.42
CA VAL A 786 -25.14 -8.31 -8.64
C VAL A 786 -26.26 -7.28 -8.82
N ARG A 787 -26.77 -7.08 -10.05
CA ARG A 787 -27.90 -6.16 -10.31
C ARG A 787 -29.14 -6.57 -9.52
N ASP A 788 -29.50 -7.85 -9.51
CA ASP A 788 -30.70 -8.36 -8.81
C ASP A 788 -30.58 -8.16 -7.29
N LYS A 789 -29.36 -8.21 -6.75
CA LYS A 789 -29.05 -7.88 -5.34
C LYS A 789 -29.24 -6.38 -5.08
N VAL A 790 -28.54 -5.52 -5.82
CA VAL A 790 -28.50 -4.07 -5.52
C VAL A 790 -29.77 -3.33 -5.92
N ALA A 791 -30.55 -3.83 -6.89
CA ALA A 791 -31.81 -3.23 -7.35
C ALA A 791 -32.88 -3.12 -6.27
N LYS A 792 -32.78 -3.94 -5.21
CA LYS A 792 -33.67 -3.88 -4.04
C LYS A 792 -33.44 -2.63 -3.19
N THR A 793 -32.28 -2.00 -3.31
CA THR A 793 -31.93 -0.80 -2.56
C THR A 793 -32.52 0.44 -3.24
N PRO A 794 -33.13 1.39 -2.50
CA PRO A 794 -33.76 2.58 -3.07
C PRO A 794 -32.83 3.41 -3.97
N ALA A 795 -31.53 3.45 -3.67
CA ALA A 795 -30.52 4.17 -4.46
C ALA A 795 -30.33 3.64 -5.89
N PHE A 796 -30.71 2.38 -6.16
CA PHE A 796 -30.57 1.74 -7.47
C PHE A 796 -31.90 1.52 -8.19
N ALA A 797 -33.04 1.53 -7.49
CA ALA A 797 -34.34 1.16 -8.06
C ALA A 797 -34.71 1.96 -9.33
N GLU A 798 -34.59 3.29 -9.30
CA GLU A 798 -34.93 4.14 -10.44
C GLU A 798 -33.99 3.92 -11.64
N ILE A 799 -32.68 3.90 -11.40
CA ILE A 799 -31.66 3.71 -12.43
C ILE A 799 -31.69 2.30 -13.03
N HIS A 800 -32.02 1.28 -12.22
CA HIS A 800 -32.20 -0.09 -12.64
C HIS A 800 -33.39 -0.24 -13.59
N ASN A 801 -34.56 0.30 -13.24
CA ASN A 801 -35.74 0.26 -14.10
C ASN A 801 -35.48 0.95 -15.44
N ARG A 802 -34.82 2.12 -15.42
CA ARG A 802 -34.41 2.82 -16.65
C ARG A 802 -33.46 1.97 -17.49
N PHE A 803 -32.47 1.34 -16.87
CA PHE A 803 -31.52 0.46 -17.55
C PHE A 803 -32.19 -0.74 -18.22
N ILE A 804 -33.08 -1.46 -17.49
CA ILE A 804 -33.83 -2.60 -18.04
C ILE A 804 -34.63 -2.18 -19.27
N ASN A 805 -35.36 -1.06 -19.19
CA ASN A 805 -36.18 -0.58 -20.31
C ASN A 805 -35.33 -0.27 -21.56
N ILE A 806 -34.17 0.36 -21.37
CA ILE A 806 -33.24 0.66 -22.47
C ILE A 806 -32.65 -0.62 -23.05
N ARG A 807 -32.19 -1.55 -22.21
CA ARG A 807 -31.59 -2.81 -22.66
C ARG A 807 -32.61 -3.72 -23.33
N ASN A 808 -33.82 -3.89 -22.80
CA ASN A 808 -34.87 -4.70 -23.41
C ASN A 808 -35.30 -4.18 -24.78
N ARG A 809 -35.35 -2.85 -24.97
CA ARG A 809 -35.59 -2.25 -26.28
C ARG A 809 -34.48 -2.63 -27.27
N LYS A 810 -33.22 -2.49 -26.86
CA LYS A 810 -32.07 -2.89 -27.69
C LYS A 810 -32.06 -4.40 -27.98
N TYR A 811 -32.33 -5.23 -27.00
CA TYR A 811 -32.43 -6.68 -27.15
C TYR A 811 -33.48 -7.05 -28.21
N THR A 812 -34.69 -6.51 -28.08
CA THR A 812 -35.80 -6.77 -29.03
C THR A 812 -35.46 -6.29 -30.45
N GLU A 813 -34.79 -5.14 -30.57
CA GLU A 813 -34.33 -4.62 -31.86
C GLU A 813 -33.32 -5.57 -32.53
N ILE A 814 -32.33 -6.04 -31.77
CA ILE A 814 -31.29 -6.95 -32.26
C ILE A 814 -31.89 -8.32 -32.56
N GLU A 815 -32.75 -8.85 -31.70
CA GLU A 815 -33.44 -10.13 -31.90
C GLU A 815 -34.27 -10.12 -33.19
N ASN A 816 -35.07 -9.07 -33.41
CA ASN A 816 -35.83 -8.92 -34.65
C ASN A 816 -34.93 -8.81 -35.88
N ARG A 817 -33.79 -8.13 -35.77
CA ARG A 817 -32.80 -8.06 -36.84
C ARG A 817 -32.19 -9.43 -37.13
N TYR A 818 -31.95 -10.24 -36.10
CA TYR A 818 -31.31 -11.55 -36.21
C TYR A 818 -32.24 -12.68 -36.66
N LYS A 819 -33.57 -12.50 -36.57
CA LYS A 819 -34.56 -13.46 -37.11
C LYS A 819 -34.31 -13.81 -38.58
N LYS A 820 -33.86 -12.85 -39.41
CA LYS A 820 -33.53 -13.12 -40.82
C LYS A 820 -32.40 -14.14 -40.98
N TYR A 821 -31.41 -14.12 -40.07
CA TYR A 821 -30.29 -15.07 -40.07
C TYR A 821 -30.70 -16.41 -39.48
N LEU A 822 -31.47 -16.39 -38.39
CA LEU A 822 -32.01 -17.61 -37.79
C LEU A 822 -32.86 -18.41 -38.79
N ASN A 823 -33.73 -17.73 -39.54
CA ASN A 823 -34.58 -18.37 -40.55
C ASN A 823 -33.78 -18.89 -41.75
N ALA A 824 -32.69 -18.21 -42.14
CA ALA A 824 -31.86 -18.60 -43.28
C ALA A 824 -30.89 -19.75 -42.95
N LEU A 825 -30.33 -19.77 -41.74
CA LEU A 825 -29.26 -20.69 -41.33
C LEU A 825 -29.74 -21.82 -40.40
N GLY A 826 -30.99 -21.78 -39.93
CA GLY A 826 -31.54 -22.71 -38.94
C GLY A 826 -31.05 -22.49 -37.51
N SER A 827 -29.87 -21.90 -37.32
CA SER A 827 -29.31 -21.50 -36.02
C SER A 827 -28.53 -20.18 -36.14
N LEU A 828 -28.48 -19.41 -35.05
CA LEU A 828 -27.67 -18.20 -35.01
C LEU A 828 -26.17 -18.54 -34.84
N PRO A 829 -25.27 -17.94 -35.65
CA PRO A 829 -23.84 -18.05 -35.43
C PRO A 829 -23.42 -17.54 -34.04
N ASP A 830 -22.39 -18.15 -33.46
CA ASP A 830 -21.94 -17.83 -32.09
C ASP A 830 -21.71 -16.34 -31.84
N PRO A 831 -21.06 -15.55 -32.72
CA PRO A 831 -20.86 -14.12 -32.49
C PRO A 831 -22.17 -13.31 -32.40
N LEU A 832 -23.22 -13.72 -33.12
CA LEU A 832 -24.54 -13.08 -33.04
C LEU A 832 -25.30 -13.53 -31.79
N ARG A 833 -25.18 -14.81 -31.41
CA ARG A 833 -25.77 -15.36 -30.19
C ARG A 833 -25.17 -14.69 -28.95
N GLU A 834 -23.84 -14.64 -28.83
CA GLU A 834 -23.14 -13.97 -27.74
C GLU A 834 -23.52 -12.48 -27.63
N ASN A 835 -23.70 -11.80 -28.77
CA ASN A 835 -24.18 -10.43 -28.78
C ASN A 835 -25.60 -10.29 -28.21
N LEU A 836 -26.53 -11.20 -28.55
CA LEU A 836 -27.87 -11.21 -27.94
C LEU A 836 -27.80 -11.43 -26.43
N GLU A 837 -26.99 -12.38 -25.99
CA GLU A 837 -26.77 -12.70 -24.58
C GLU A 837 -26.21 -11.49 -23.82
N PHE A 838 -25.31 -10.71 -24.42
CA PHE A 838 -24.79 -9.47 -23.85
C PHE A 838 -25.89 -8.43 -23.57
N PHE A 839 -26.94 -8.36 -24.40
CA PHE A 839 -28.07 -7.44 -24.23
C PHE A 839 -29.22 -7.97 -23.37
N LYS A 840 -29.18 -9.24 -23.00
CA LYS A 840 -30.19 -9.86 -22.14
C LYS A 840 -30.06 -9.37 -20.70
N VAL A 841 -31.19 -9.05 -20.07
CA VAL A 841 -31.24 -8.46 -18.72
C VAL A 841 -31.75 -9.42 -17.67
#